data_AF-A0A3N1CX93-F1
#
_entry.id   AF-A0A3N1CX93-F1
#
_cell.length_a   1.000
_cell.length_b   1.000
_cell.length_c   1.000
_cell.angle_alpha   90.00
_cell.angle_beta   90.00
_cell.angle_gamma   90.00
#
_symmetry.space_group_name_H-M   'P 1'
#
loop_
_entity.id
_entity.type
_entity.pdbx_description
1 polymer ?
#
loop_
_entity_poly.entity_id
_entity_poly.type
_entity_poly.pdbx_seq_one_letter_code
_entity_poly.pdbx_strand_id
1 'polypeptide(L)'
;MGLAVSVRRLVRKAASAVGRPGGRHTKVGTRASNGGRRGRSTRLLTVCAAATAVILLAPDAAMAGLNPVGQAAQGRDLLTEATITGTGAGTAVPGFIAPVGFDPLAGYPATIPTGSTAHNASFAGLIRIADPVSGRTGLTYCIDLETDTQIGVNYELGDWTEANVPNLGYVEYILLHYFPTTGEPASAANDNIRAAAVQAAIWYFSDRFLVATTSTAVLALVQQIVSDALANGPSPEPVEPELEVMPETMDAPSTGEIVGPFRVSGTVTGILRTNGVAVFTDAEGRNALVDGAEVAPGTSLWARSASATSPPGFVLERVSTILTGTVLLYDGTNPDLEEAQKLILAQQAELVVRAGAELNRFAAGALELTKTIAGAAAGLQGRVVVRIECVDEAGGRDRSFTAVFPRRASAGSHPRTFSGIPAGSACTVTETATGDNALVDIVGDPEIEPVTVTIVANETAEVSVTDTYARATGDLEVVKKISGPGAGRQGAIVLALDCTADGFDRTFTIPAGTPAGIHRQPVVTGIPTRTRCRVRETETGENADVESVGRPRIHPRTVEIREKGTNRIVVEDRYVKRHRDGHRDHEDDWFDRLAFDRFVFGHRDSDHGHRGGHQHVRHKHGEHCGHKNFRRHGHRGHHRFGRHPRFGERTRFGARRERFAHRDHRRFGRHLRYER
;
A
#
# COMPACT_ATOMS: atom_id res chain seq x y z
N MET A 1 -2.38 19.19 17.14
CA MET A 1 -1.53 18.14 16.55
C MET A 1 -1.05 17.07 17.54
N GLY A 2 -0.80 17.36 18.82
CA GLY A 2 -0.10 16.45 19.77
C GLY A 2 -0.54 14.97 19.84
N LEU A 3 -1.78 14.61 19.49
CA LEU A 3 -2.18 13.19 19.39
C LEU A 3 -1.38 12.38 18.35
N ALA A 4 -0.78 13.03 17.35
CA ALA A 4 0.10 12.36 16.38
C ALA A 4 1.53 12.16 16.93
N VAL A 5 2.04 13.12 17.70
CA VAL A 5 3.37 13.06 18.32
C VAL A 5 3.44 11.93 19.36
N SER A 6 2.42 11.82 20.21
CA SER A 6 2.33 10.76 21.25
C SER A 6 2.34 9.33 20.67
N VAL A 7 2.03 9.15 19.38
CA VAL A 7 2.11 7.84 18.70
C VAL A 7 3.55 7.52 18.22
N ARG A 8 4.43 8.52 17.97
CA ARG A 8 5.80 8.33 17.46
C ARG A 8 6.59 7.29 18.27
N ARG A 9 6.84 7.56 19.56
CA ARG A 9 7.70 6.72 20.41
C ARG A 9 7.06 5.40 20.84
N LEU A 10 5.72 5.30 20.86
CA LEU A 10 5.01 4.06 21.15
C LEU A 10 5.27 2.98 20.09
N VAL A 11 5.48 3.38 18.82
CA VAL A 11 5.93 2.48 17.74
C VAL A 11 7.41 2.14 17.89
N ARG A 12 8.30 3.10 18.20
CA ARG A 12 9.74 2.82 18.46
C ARG A 12 9.93 1.80 19.61
N LYS A 13 9.30 1.98 20.78
CA LYS A 13 9.38 1.02 21.91
C LYS A 13 8.81 -0.36 21.56
N ALA A 14 7.82 -0.46 20.65
CA ALA A 14 7.28 -1.75 20.20
C ALA A 14 8.22 -2.52 19.26
N ALA A 15 8.96 -1.83 18.38
CA ALA A 15 9.88 -2.47 17.43
C ALA A 15 11.05 -3.19 18.13
N SER A 16 11.64 -2.56 19.16
CA SER A 16 12.78 -3.12 19.91
C SER A 16 12.46 -4.43 20.66
N ALA A 17 11.19 -4.65 21.03
CA ALA A 17 10.77 -5.80 21.83
C ALA A 17 10.72 -7.15 21.06
N VAL A 18 10.73 -7.15 19.72
CA VAL A 18 10.51 -8.35 18.89
C VAL A 18 11.85 -8.98 18.47
N GLY A 19 12.65 -9.41 19.46
CA GLY A 19 14.10 -9.59 19.26
C GLY A 19 14.79 -10.91 19.65
N ARG A 20 14.13 -11.92 20.26
CA ARG A 20 14.81 -13.22 20.58
C ARG A 20 13.89 -14.40 20.97
N PRO A 21 13.85 -15.52 20.22
CA PRO A 21 13.27 -16.78 20.68
C PRO A 21 14.25 -17.60 21.54
N GLY A 22 13.77 -18.14 22.66
CA GLY A 22 14.60 -18.88 23.63
C GLY A 22 14.87 -20.34 23.27
N GLY A 23 16.11 -20.68 22.90
CA GLY A 23 16.53 -22.03 22.54
C GLY A 23 16.77 -22.98 23.74
N ARG A 24 15.76 -23.76 24.13
CA ARG A 24 15.92 -24.89 25.07
C ARG A 24 16.39 -26.15 24.32
N HIS A 25 17.56 -26.69 24.65
CA HIS A 25 17.92 -28.07 24.29
C HIS A 25 18.62 -28.83 25.40
N THR A 26 17.90 -29.83 25.93
CA THR A 26 18.46 -30.93 26.74
C THR A 26 19.16 -31.96 25.84
N LYS A 27 20.33 -32.45 26.23
CA LYS A 27 20.82 -33.78 25.81
C LYS A 27 21.46 -34.52 26.98
N VAL A 28 21.12 -35.81 27.09
CA VAL A 28 21.66 -36.76 28.07
C VAL A 28 22.95 -37.38 27.52
N GLY A 29 23.95 -37.60 28.36
CA GLY A 29 25.23 -38.20 27.97
C GLY A 29 25.95 -38.87 29.14
N THR A 30 25.65 -40.15 29.40
CA THR A 30 26.29 -40.94 30.46
C THR A 30 27.59 -41.62 29.99
N ARG A 31 28.70 -41.47 30.73
CA ARG A 31 29.53 -42.62 31.17
C ARG A 31 30.62 -42.33 32.21
N ALA A 32 30.62 -43.18 33.25
CA ALA A 32 31.74 -43.88 33.87
C ALA A 32 33.05 -43.15 34.31
N SER A 33 33.28 -43.17 35.64
CA SER A 33 34.56 -43.47 36.34
C SER A 33 35.82 -42.59 36.08
N ASN A 34 36.72 -42.35 37.04
CA ASN A 34 37.23 -43.30 38.03
C ASN A 34 38.01 -42.61 39.18
N GLY A 35 38.01 -43.20 40.38
CA GLY A 35 38.89 -42.87 41.52
C GLY A 35 38.68 -41.50 42.23
N GLY A 36 38.99 -41.34 43.53
CA GLY A 36 39.35 -42.34 44.53
C GLY A 36 39.89 -41.74 45.84
N ARG A 37 39.69 -42.43 46.98
CA ARG A 37 40.11 -42.09 48.37
C ARG A 37 39.42 -40.84 48.96
N ARG A 38 38.59 -40.98 50.02
CA ARG A 38 38.88 -41.31 51.43
C ARG A 38 39.63 -40.20 52.20
N GLY A 39 38.86 -39.38 52.93
CA GLY A 39 39.30 -38.64 54.12
C GLY A 39 38.16 -38.62 55.14
N ARG A 40 38.37 -39.19 56.34
CA ARG A 40 37.41 -39.16 57.46
C ARG A 40 37.94 -38.21 58.54
N SER A 41 37.11 -37.30 59.00
CA SER A 41 37.18 -36.73 60.35
C SER A 41 35.76 -36.39 60.81
N THR A 42 35.50 -36.45 62.11
CA THR A 42 34.15 -36.38 62.68
C THR A 42 34.14 -35.59 63.97
N ARG A 43 33.14 -34.72 64.13
CA ARG A 43 32.76 -34.01 65.38
C ARG A 43 33.81 -33.05 65.95
N LEU A 44 33.36 -31.82 66.22
CA LEU A 44 32.95 -31.48 67.58
C LEU A 44 31.83 -30.42 67.54
N LEU A 45 31.00 -30.34 68.58
CA LEU A 45 30.20 -29.14 68.84
C LEU A 45 30.99 -28.26 69.79
N THR A 46 31.01 -26.96 69.52
CA THR A 46 31.44 -25.94 70.49
C THR A 46 30.49 -24.75 70.38
N VAL A 47 29.61 -24.58 71.38
CA VAL A 47 28.69 -23.44 71.44
C VAL A 47 29.41 -22.28 72.09
N CYS A 48 29.85 -21.32 71.28
CA CYS A 48 30.36 -20.03 71.78
C CYS A 48 29.31 -18.95 71.49
N ALA A 49 28.64 -18.46 72.53
CA ALA A 49 27.74 -17.32 72.44
C ALA A 49 28.54 -16.02 72.29
N ALA A 50 28.81 -15.61 71.05
CA ALA A 50 29.29 -14.27 70.74
C ALA A 50 28.08 -13.35 70.48
N ALA A 51 27.92 -12.30 71.27
CA ALA A 51 26.89 -11.30 71.08
C ALA A 51 27.29 -10.34 69.94
N THR A 52 27.10 -10.76 68.69
CA THR A 52 27.25 -9.86 67.54
C THR A 52 26.19 -8.78 67.60
N ALA A 53 26.61 -7.55 67.88
CA ALA A 53 25.77 -6.37 67.66
C ALA A 53 25.53 -6.24 66.15
N VAL A 54 24.38 -6.73 65.68
CA VAL A 54 23.94 -6.53 64.30
C VAL A 54 23.56 -5.06 64.16
N ILE A 55 24.55 -4.24 63.77
CA ILE A 55 24.27 -2.93 63.20
C ILE A 55 23.48 -3.20 61.93
N LEU A 56 22.18 -2.94 61.98
CA LEU A 56 21.32 -2.88 60.80
C LEU A 56 21.72 -1.66 59.99
N LEU A 57 22.81 -1.80 59.24
CA LEU A 57 22.98 -1.11 57.98
C LEU A 57 21.85 -1.59 57.06
N ALA A 58 20.70 -0.93 57.17
CA ALA A 58 19.82 -0.84 56.03
C ALA A 58 20.68 -0.28 54.87
N PRO A 59 20.66 -0.87 53.67
CA PRO A 59 21.22 -0.18 52.54
C PRO A 59 20.45 1.13 52.40
N ASP A 60 21.15 2.26 52.38
CA ASP A 60 20.56 3.50 51.89
C ASP A 60 19.98 3.19 50.51
N ALA A 61 18.68 3.45 50.32
CA ALA A 61 18.07 3.28 49.02
C ALA A 61 18.82 4.20 48.06
N ALA A 62 19.39 3.64 46.98
CA ALA A 62 20.13 4.42 46.00
C ALA A 62 19.21 5.52 45.48
N MET A 63 19.60 6.77 45.73
CA MET A 63 18.80 7.93 45.37
C MET A 63 19.15 8.35 43.95
N ALA A 64 18.12 8.69 43.18
CA ALA A 64 18.25 9.15 41.82
C ALA A 64 19.20 10.36 41.71
N GLY A 65 20.07 10.36 40.70
CA GLY A 65 20.97 11.48 40.47
C GLY A 65 21.89 11.36 39.26
N LEU A 66 22.70 12.40 39.08
CA LEU A 66 23.72 12.45 38.02
C LEU A 66 24.98 11.69 38.45
N ASN A 67 25.31 10.62 37.74
CA ASN A 67 26.60 9.92 37.88
C ASN A 67 27.71 10.62 37.03
N PRO A 68 28.73 11.24 37.66
CA PRO A 68 29.81 11.94 36.97
C PRO A 68 30.92 11.00 36.44
N VAL A 69 30.76 9.68 36.57
CA VAL A 69 31.70 8.65 36.10
C VAL A 69 31.02 7.72 35.06
N GLY A 70 29.97 8.22 34.39
CA GLY A 70 29.28 7.52 33.31
C GLY A 70 30.22 7.18 32.14
N GLN A 71 29.93 6.08 31.44
CA GLN A 71 30.75 5.60 30.33
C GLN A 71 30.58 6.45 29.07
N ALA A 72 31.60 6.47 28.20
CA ALA A 72 31.52 7.16 26.91
C ALA A 72 30.36 6.61 26.07
N ALA A 73 29.59 7.53 25.46
CA ALA A 73 28.32 7.25 24.78
C ALA A 73 28.42 6.12 23.74
N GLN A 74 27.90 4.96 24.12
CA GLN A 74 27.61 3.84 23.21
C GLN A 74 26.20 4.02 22.61
N GLY A 75 25.98 3.43 21.44
CA GLY A 75 24.63 3.18 20.89
C GLY A 75 23.95 4.32 20.11
N ARG A 76 24.50 5.54 20.10
CA ARG A 76 23.98 6.74 19.39
C ARG A 76 23.34 6.44 18.03
N ASP A 77 22.19 7.05 17.78
CA ASP A 77 21.48 6.98 16.50
C ASP A 77 21.84 8.16 15.57
N LEU A 78 21.44 8.05 14.31
CA LEU A 78 21.45 9.12 13.30
C LEU A 78 20.70 10.39 13.75
N LEU A 79 19.69 10.26 14.64
CA LEU A 79 18.89 11.37 15.12
C LEU A 79 19.32 11.93 16.49
N THR A 80 20.30 11.35 17.18
CA THR A 80 20.80 11.91 18.46
C THR A 80 21.30 13.35 18.26
N GLU A 81 20.73 14.32 18.97
CA GLU A 81 21.07 15.75 18.84
C GLU A 81 22.04 16.24 19.92
N ALA A 82 22.08 15.58 21.08
CA ALA A 82 22.96 15.93 22.19
C ALA A 82 23.45 14.71 22.98
N THR A 83 24.61 14.84 23.63
CA THR A 83 25.12 13.92 24.66
C THR A 83 25.57 14.72 25.89
N ILE A 84 25.32 14.22 27.11
CA ILE A 84 25.92 14.80 28.33
C ILE A 84 27.44 14.60 28.31
N THR A 85 28.19 15.69 28.40
CA THR A 85 29.67 15.71 28.42
C THR A 85 30.27 16.05 29.79
N GLY A 86 29.47 16.47 30.77
CA GLY A 86 29.88 16.62 32.17
C GLY A 86 29.19 17.76 32.92
N THR A 87 29.61 17.99 34.16
CA THR A 87 29.03 19.01 35.06
C THR A 87 29.66 20.39 34.87
N GLY A 88 28.80 21.42 34.78
CA GLY A 88 29.14 22.84 34.87
C GLY A 88 29.22 23.31 36.32
N ALA A 89 28.86 24.57 36.56
CA ALA A 89 28.80 25.11 37.92
C ALA A 89 27.69 24.44 38.73
N GLY A 90 27.97 24.07 39.99
CA GLY A 90 27.01 23.42 40.89
C GLY A 90 27.65 22.88 42.17
N THR A 91 26.83 22.37 43.08
CA THR A 91 27.26 21.73 44.34
C THR A 91 26.22 20.69 44.79
N ALA A 92 26.60 19.77 45.69
CA ALA A 92 25.62 18.94 46.39
C ALA A 92 24.64 19.81 47.19
N VAL A 93 23.36 19.42 47.22
CA VAL A 93 22.28 20.10 47.97
C VAL A 93 21.48 19.06 48.77
N PRO A 94 21.72 18.95 50.08
CA PRO A 94 20.85 18.22 50.99
C PRO A 94 19.42 18.78 50.99
N GLY A 95 18.42 17.90 50.92
CA GLY A 95 17.02 18.28 50.76
C GLY A 95 16.04 17.13 50.98
N PHE A 96 14.81 17.34 50.52
CA PHE A 96 13.65 16.47 50.71
C PHE A 96 12.71 16.55 49.50
N ILE A 97 12.00 15.48 49.18
CA ILE A 97 10.81 15.53 48.31
C ILE A 97 9.57 15.73 49.20
N ALA A 98 8.70 16.67 48.85
CA ALA A 98 7.45 16.90 49.57
C ALA A 98 6.48 15.70 49.46
N PRO A 99 5.48 15.53 50.35
CA PRO A 99 4.47 14.49 50.20
C PRO A 99 3.64 14.66 48.90
N VAL A 100 3.04 13.58 48.43
CA VAL A 100 2.08 13.61 47.32
C VAL A 100 0.88 14.46 47.72
N GLY A 101 0.53 15.45 46.89
CA GLY A 101 -0.51 16.45 47.20
C GLY A 101 0.02 17.75 47.83
N PHE A 102 1.34 17.90 48.01
CA PHE A 102 1.93 19.23 48.18
C PHE A 102 1.79 20.04 46.89
N ASP A 103 1.24 21.25 47.01
CA ASP A 103 1.08 22.20 45.90
C ASP A 103 2.24 23.22 45.90
N PRO A 104 3.16 23.20 44.91
CA PRO A 104 4.23 24.18 44.83
C PRO A 104 3.73 25.61 44.55
N LEU A 105 2.52 25.78 44.02
CA LEU A 105 1.94 27.09 43.72
C LEU A 105 1.44 27.82 44.98
N ALA A 106 1.31 27.11 46.12
CA ALA A 106 0.94 27.69 47.41
C ALA A 106 2.07 28.49 48.10
N GLY A 107 3.28 28.48 47.55
CA GLY A 107 4.45 29.19 48.10
C GLY A 107 5.38 28.31 48.94
N TYR A 108 6.65 28.72 49.02
CA TYR A 108 7.69 27.92 49.67
C TYR A 108 7.40 27.74 51.17
N PRO A 109 7.38 26.51 51.70
CA PRO A 109 6.96 26.27 53.08
C PRO A 109 8.03 26.72 54.09
N ALA A 110 7.58 27.30 55.21
CA ALA A 110 8.46 27.76 56.29
C ALA A 110 9.16 26.62 57.05
N THR A 111 8.63 25.40 56.97
CA THR A 111 9.19 24.16 57.54
C THR A 111 8.96 23.00 56.59
N ILE A 112 9.84 22.00 56.59
CA ILE A 112 9.65 20.77 55.81
C ILE A 112 8.32 20.09 56.21
N PRO A 113 7.38 19.83 55.28
CA PRO A 113 6.10 19.21 55.58
C PRO A 113 6.22 17.81 56.19
N THR A 114 5.26 17.44 57.04
CA THR A 114 5.15 16.06 57.54
C THR A 114 4.85 15.10 56.39
N GLY A 115 5.63 14.01 56.30
CA GLY A 115 5.52 13.04 55.21
C GLY A 115 6.47 13.29 54.03
N SER A 116 7.29 14.35 54.07
CA SER A 116 8.42 14.50 53.14
C SER A 116 9.47 13.41 53.32
N THR A 117 10.01 12.89 52.21
CA THR A 117 11.13 11.94 52.21
C THR A 117 12.45 12.69 52.04
N ALA A 118 13.55 12.22 52.65
CA ALA A 118 14.86 12.84 52.46
C ALA A 118 15.38 12.56 51.04
N HIS A 119 15.96 13.57 50.39
CA HIS A 119 16.57 13.47 49.06
C HIS A 119 17.82 14.34 49.00
N ASN A 120 18.99 13.72 49.11
CA ASN A 120 20.26 14.45 49.14
C ASN A 120 20.88 14.47 47.74
N ALA A 121 20.60 15.53 46.97
CA ALA A 121 21.14 15.67 45.62
C ALA A 121 22.67 15.75 45.66
N SER A 122 23.34 14.75 45.08
CA SER A 122 24.81 14.64 45.01
C SER A 122 25.45 15.76 44.19
N PHE A 123 24.71 16.27 43.20
CA PHE A 123 25.02 17.47 42.43
C PHE A 123 23.72 18.18 42.06
N ALA A 124 23.66 19.48 42.29
CA ALA A 124 22.65 20.39 41.78
C ALA A 124 23.35 21.54 41.07
N GLY A 125 23.00 21.78 39.81
CA GLY A 125 23.63 22.81 38.99
C GLY A 125 23.60 22.45 37.51
N LEU A 126 24.45 23.10 36.73
CA LEU A 126 24.48 23.00 35.29
C LEU A 126 25.06 21.67 34.79
N ILE A 127 24.47 21.13 33.73
CA ILE A 127 25.00 20.03 32.92
C ILE A 127 25.42 20.58 31.56
N ARG A 128 26.64 20.23 31.11
CA ARG A 128 27.11 20.47 29.74
C ARG A 128 26.63 19.35 28.83
N ILE A 129 25.96 19.73 27.75
CA ILE A 129 25.66 18.88 26.60
C ILE A 129 26.54 19.27 25.41
N ALA A 130 26.76 18.34 24.48
CA ALA A 130 27.32 18.64 23.17
C ALA A 130 26.65 17.81 22.07
N ASP A 131 26.48 18.40 20.89
CA ASP A 131 26.12 17.66 19.67
C ASP A 131 27.19 16.60 19.38
N PRO A 132 26.82 15.31 19.26
CA PRO A 132 27.76 14.23 19.01
C PRO A 132 28.57 14.35 17.71
N VAL A 133 28.12 15.15 16.73
CA VAL A 133 28.74 15.27 15.39
C VAL A 133 29.57 16.54 15.24
N SER A 134 28.99 17.73 15.45
CA SER A 134 29.69 19.01 15.26
C SER A 134 30.43 19.51 16.51
N GLY A 135 30.19 18.90 17.68
CA GLY A 135 30.80 19.32 18.95
C GLY A 135 30.25 20.64 19.50
N ARG A 136 29.18 21.19 18.92
CA ARG A 136 28.47 22.38 19.44
C ARG A 136 27.92 22.11 20.83
N THR A 137 28.15 23.02 21.77
CA THR A 137 27.82 22.83 23.19
C THR A 137 26.59 23.61 23.64
N GLY A 138 25.91 23.06 24.65
CA GLY A 138 24.83 23.71 25.38
C GLY A 138 25.00 23.54 26.90
N LEU A 139 24.25 24.35 27.64
CA LEU A 139 24.14 24.26 29.10
C LEU A 139 22.69 23.94 29.45
N THR A 140 22.49 23.05 30.42
CA THR A 140 21.18 22.50 30.79
C THR A 140 21.02 22.39 32.30
N TYR A 141 19.78 22.35 32.77
CA TYR A 141 19.39 21.89 34.10
C TYR A 141 18.52 20.63 33.98
N CYS A 142 18.40 19.87 35.07
CA CYS A 142 17.51 18.71 35.15
C CYS A 142 16.10 19.16 35.54
N ILE A 143 15.07 18.52 34.98
CA ILE A 143 13.64 18.79 35.28
C ILE A 143 12.88 17.53 35.72
N ASP A 144 13.62 16.53 36.15
CA ASP A 144 13.16 15.19 36.53
C ASP A 144 14.17 14.64 37.54
N LEU A 145 13.93 14.86 38.84
CA LEU A 145 14.86 14.55 39.93
C LEU A 145 14.76 13.10 40.39
N GLU A 146 13.57 12.49 40.31
CA GLU A 146 13.32 11.12 40.78
C GLU A 146 13.79 10.03 39.78
N THR A 147 14.33 10.42 38.61
CA THR A 147 14.96 9.54 37.60
C THR A 147 16.50 9.63 37.65
N ASP A 148 17.24 8.58 37.27
CA ASP A 148 18.72 8.61 37.18
C ASP A 148 19.25 9.22 35.86
N THR A 149 20.50 9.70 35.84
CA THR A 149 21.21 10.03 34.58
C THR A 149 22.74 10.00 34.75
N GLN A 150 23.51 10.07 33.66
CA GLN A 150 24.97 10.01 33.72
C GLN A 150 25.65 10.74 32.56
N ILE A 151 26.96 10.98 32.69
CA ILE A 151 27.79 11.39 31.54
C ILE A 151 27.71 10.30 30.46
N GLY A 152 27.56 10.71 29.20
CA GLY A 152 27.40 9.79 28.06
C GLY A 152 25.96 9.43 27.71
N VAL A 153 24.95 9.91 28.43
CA VAL A 153 23.54 9.77 28.02
C VAL A 153 23.25 10.66 26.80
N ASN A 154 22.50 10.12 25.84
CA ASN A 154 22.14 10.73 24.57
C ASN A 154 20.69 11.27 24.58
N TYR A 155 20.44 12.32 23.80
CA TYR A 155 19.20 13.10 23.85
C TYR A 155 18.78 13.62 22.47
N GLU A 156 17.47 13.72 22.27
CA GLU A 156 16.79 14.48 21.21
C GLU A 156 16.12 15.73 21.84
N LEU A 157 15.86 16.77 21.04
CA LEU A 157 15.02 17.92 21.43
C LEU A 157 13.53 17.48 21.49
N GLY A 158 12.74 18.10 22.37
CA GLY A 158 11.33 17.74 22.55
C GLY A 158 10.47 18.85 23.15
N ASP A 159 9.16 18.75 22.95
CA ASP A 159 8.17 19.74 23.42
C ASP A 159 7.73 19.50 24.88
N TRP A 160 7.15 20.52 25.52
CA TRP A 160 6.70 20.46 26.93
C TRP A 160 5.57 19.44 27.15
N THR A 161 4.81 19.09 26.11
CA THR A 161 3.74 18.08 26.18
C THR A 161 4.32 16.66 26.15
N GLU A 162 5.35 16.41 25.35
CA GLU A 162 6.11 15.14 25.35
C GLU A 162 6.95 14.99 26.63
N ALA A 163 7.48 16.09 27.15
CA ALA A 163 8.18 16.13 28.43
C ALA A 163 7.29 15.73 29.62
N ASN A 164 6.03 16.18 29.61
CA ASN A 164 5.03 15.91 30.65
C ASN A 164 5.52 16.22 32.08
N VAL A 165 6.29 17.32 32.24
CA VAL A 165 6.81 17.78 33.53
C VAL A 165 5.89 18.85 34.13
N PRO A 166 5.57 18.81 35.44
CA PRO A 166 4.78 19.85 36.09
C PRO A 166 5.41 21.25 35.99
N ASN A 167 4.55 22.27 35.89
CA ASN A 167 4.90 23.69 36.11
C ASN A 167 6.03 24.26 35.22
N LEU A 168 6.29 23.71 34.04
CA LEU A 168 7.37 24.15 33.15
C LEU A 168 7.36 25.65 32.82
N GLY A 169 6.21 26.32 32.78
CA GLY A 169 6.16 27.78 32.62
C GLY A 169 6.80 28.57 33.77
N TYR A 170 6.75 28.07 35.01
CA TYR A 170 7.48 28.66 36.14
C TYR A 170 8.96 28.30 36.10
N VAL A 171 9.31 27.11 35.61
CA VAL A 171 10.71 26.74 35.33
C VAL A 171 11.30 27.71 34.29
N GLU A 172 10.62 27.95 33.18
CA GLU A 172 11.07 28.89 32.14
C GLU A 172 11.12 30.34 32.62
N TYR A 173 10.21 30.77 33.51
CA TYR A 173 10.38 32.06 34.18
C TYR A 173 11.74 32.13 34.91
N ILE A 174 12.12 31.09 35.65
CA ILE A 174 13.42 31.04 36.33
C ILE A 174 14.57 31.06 35.31
N LEU A 175 14.52 30.24 34.27
CA LEU A 175 15.60 30.13 33.28
C LEU A 175 15.86 31.42 32.51
N LEU A 176 14.82 32.22 32.25
CA LEU A 176 14.95 33.53 31.58
C LEU A 176 15.54 34.63 32.47
N HIS A 177 15.30 34.57 33.79
CA HIS A 177 15.64 35.67 34.72
C HIS A 177 16.85 35.39 35.61
N TYR A 178 17.30 34.13 35.71
CA TYR A 178 18.38 33.71 36.60
C TYR A 178 19.55 33.05 35.85
N PHE A 179 20.58 32.64 36.59
CA PHE A 179 21.80 32.04 36.05
C PHE A 179 21.53 30.73 35.29
N PRO A 180 22.14 30.52 34.10
CA PRO A 180 23.22 31.29 33.48
C PRO A 180 22.78 32.41 32.51
N THR A 181 21.48 32.53 32.19
CA THR A 181 20.95 33.62 31.33
C THR A 181 21.26 35.00 31.91
N THR A 182 21.27 35.13 33.24
CA THR A 182 21.64 36.37 33.95
C THR A 182 22.70 36.14 35.03
N GLY A 183 23.15 37.22 35.69
CA GLY A 183 24.01 37.16 36.87
C GLY A 183 23.26 36.85 38.19
N GLU A 184 21.96 36.55 38.14
CA GLU A 184 21.12 36.43 39.35
C GLU A 184 21.01 34.99 39.89
N PRO A 185 20.83 34.79 41.21
CA PRO A 185 20.89 35.82 42.24
C PRO A 185 22.31 36.36 42.48
N ALA A 186 22.47 37.68 42.42
CA ALA A 186 23.74 38.37 42.60
C ALA A 186 24.33 38.18 44.02
N SER A 187 23.46 37.89 45.00
CA SER A 187 23.78 37.56 46.38
C SER A 187 24.42 36.18 46.59
N ALA A 188 24.44 35.30 45.57
CA ALA A 188 25.13 34.02 45.65
C ALA A 188 26.67 34.20 45.76
N ALA A 189 27.29 33.49 46.70
CA ALA A 189 28.72 33.63 47.00
C ALA A 189 29.67 33.24 45.84
N ASN A 190 29.18 32.47 44.87
CA ASN A 190 29.84 32.09 43.62
C ASN A 190 28.83 31.36 42.71
N ASP A 191 29.21 31.10 41.46
CA ASP A 191 28.35 30.46 40.47
C ASP A 191 27.95 29.01 40.80
N ASN A 192 28.72 28.29 41.61
CA ASN A 192 28.33 26.94 42.06
C ASN A 192 27.12 27.00 43.01
N ILE A 193 27.12 27.95 43.94
CA ILE A 193 25.97 28.22 44.81
C ILE A 193 24.79 28.78 44.00
N ARG A 194 25.07 29.64 43.01
CA ARG A 194 24.06 30.24 42.13
C ARG A 194 23.32 29.19 41.30
N ALA A 195 24.05 28.34 40.58
CA ALA A 195 23.50 27.25 39.79
C ALA A 195 22.78 26.20 40.64
N ALA A 196 23.29 25.88 41.84
CA ALA A 196 22.62 24.98 42.77
C ALA A 196 21.30 25.54 43.31
N ALA A 197 21.22 26.85 43.56
CA ALA A 197 19.98 27.51 43.94
C ALA A 197 18.97 27.54 42.79
N VAL A 198 19.40 27.82 41.55
CA VAL A 198 18.53 27.74 40.37
C VAL A 198 18.02 26.30 40.16
N GLN A 199 18.90 25.31 40.16
CA GLN A 199 18.50 23.90 40.01
C GLN A 199 17.53 23.42 41.09
N ALA A 200 17.73 23.82 42.35
CA ALA A 200 16.84 23.47 43.45
C ALA A 200 15.49 24.23 43.39
N ALA A 201 15.44 25.43 42.83
CA ALA A 201 14.20 26.15 42.56
C ALA A 201 13.44 25.54 41.35
N ILE A 202 14.13 25.02 40.36
CA ILE A 202 13.53 24.25 39.26
C ILE A 202 12.88 22.97 39.82
N TRP A 203 13.62 22.16 40.58
CA TRP A 203 13.10 20.94 41.21
C TRP A 203 11.98 21.20 42.23
N TYR A 204 11.87 22.41 42.79
CA TYR A 204 10.70 22.79 43.59
C TYR A 204 9.41 22.78 42.74
N PHE A 205 9.48 23.25 41.49
CA PHE A 205 8.34 23.33 40.58
C PHE A 205 8.06 22.00 39.85
N SER A 206 9.08 21.28 39.38
CA SER A 206 8.90 19.99 38.69
C SER A 206 8.65 18.82 39.66
N ASP A 207 9.45 18.70 40.71
CA ASP A 207 9.54 17.49 41.56
C ASP A 207 9.02 17.69 43.00
N ARG A 208 8.73 18.93 43.39
CA ARG A 208 8.37 19.36 44.77
C ARG A 208 9.55 19.21 45.75
N PHE A 209 10.76 19.47 45.29
CA PHE A 209 11.99 19.46 46.10
C PHE A 209 12.07 20.63 47.09
N LEU A 210 12.52 20.33 48.30
CA LEU A 210 12.69 21.28 49.40
C LEU A 210 14.12 21.19 49.94
N VAL A 211 14.82 22.32 50.04
CA VAL A 211 16.20 22.38 50.53
C VAL A 211 16.22 22.19 52.05
N ALA A 212 17.15 21.40 52.56
CA ALA A 212 17.28 21.16 53.99
C ALA A 212 17.58 22.46 54.74
N THR A 213 16.98 22.64 55.93
CA THR A 213 17.15 23.84 56.76
C THR A 213 18.58 24.07 57.26
N THR A 214 19.45 23.07 57.16
CA THR A 214 20.91 23.17 57.38
C THR A 214 21.64 23.85 56.22
N SER A 215 21.13 23.78 55.00
CA SER A 215 21.70 24.34 53.77
C SER A 215 21.35 25.83 53.59
N THR A 216 21.47 26.61 54.66
CA THR A 216 20.91 27.98 54.79
C THR A 216 21.25 28.91 53.63
N ALA A 217 22.48 28.86 53.12
CA ALA A 217 22.96 29.69 52.02
C ALA A 217 22.28 29.39 50.66
N VAL A 218 21.86 28.13 50.43
CA VAL A 218 21.09 27.75 49.22
C VAL A 218 19.61 27.97 49.45
N LEU A 219 19.10 27.61 50.64
CA LEU A 219 17.67 27.75 51.00
C LEU A 219 17.16 29.19 50.84
N ALA A 220 17.90 30.18 51.32
CA ALA A 220 17.50 31.59 51.22
C ALA A 220 17.39 32.07 49.75
N LEU A 221 18.27 31.59 48.87
CA LEU A 221 18.25 31.90 47.45
C LEU A 221 17.10 31.21 46.73
N VAL A 222 16.84 29.93 47.04
CA VAL A 222 15.69 29.18 46.50
C VAL A 222 14.37 29.83 46.92
N GLN A 223 14.24 30.24 48.18
CA GLN A 223 13.05 30.96 48.67
C GLN A 223 12.83 32.29 47.92
N GLN A 224 13.90 33.03 47.62
CA GLN A 224 13.82 34.24 46.79
C GLN A 224 13.34 33.90 45.36
N ILE A 225 14.00 32.97 44.67
CA ILE A 225 13.69 32.59 43.28
C ILE A 225 12.24 32.08 43.14
N VAL A 226 11.80 31.21 44.06
CA VAL A 226 10.43 30.67 44.04
C VAL A 226 9.39 31.76 44.34
N SER A 227 9.64 32.64 45.31
CA SER A 227 8.72 33.73 45.61
C SER A 227 8.58 34.74 44.46
N ASP A 228 9.66 34.97 43.73
CA ASP A 228 9.69 35.85 42.56
C ASP A 228 8.97 35.22 41.35
N ALA A 229 9.25 33.95 41.05
CA ALA A 229 8.54 33.21 40.00
C ALA A 229 7.03 33.14 40.25
N LEU A 230 6.60 32.89 41.50
CA LEU A 230 5.16 32.90 41.85
C LEU A 230 4.53 34.28 41.75
N ALA A 231 5.27 35.36 42.02
CA ALA A 231 4.76 36.73 41.93
C ALA A 231 4.59 37.23 40.49
N ASN A 232 5.45 36.77 39.57
CA ASN A 232 5.43 37.19 38.16
C ASN A 232 4.61 36.25 37.26
N GLY A 233 4.46 34.97 37.62
CA GLY A 233 3.68 33.98 36.89
C GLY A 233 4.49 33.16 35.88
N PRO A 234 3.84 32.19 35.21
CA PRO A 234 4.51 31.29 34.27
C PRO A 234 4.75 31.96 32.91
N SER A 235 5.94 31.74 32.35
CA SER A 235 6.28 32.02 30.96
C SER A 235 5.61 31.02 29.99
N PRO A 236 5.39 31.40 28.71
CA PRO A 236 5.00 30.47 27.66
C PRO A 236 6.17 29.58 27.23
N GLU A 237 5.86 28.49 26.53
CA GLU A 237 6.83 27.63 25.84
C GLU A 237 7.58 28.39 24.73
N PRO A 238 8.91 28.21 24.58
CA PRO A 238 9.67 28.82 23.49
C PRO A 238 9.19 28.33 22.11
N VAL A 239 9.15 29.23 21.12
CA VAL A 239 8.79 28.87 19.74
C VAL A 239 10.05 28.47 18.97
N GLU A 240 10.17 27.18 18.69
CA GLU A 240 11.39 26.57 18.17
C GLU A 240 11.43 26.40 16.63
N PRO A 241 12.65 26.24 16.05
CA PRO A 241 12.83 25.96 14.63
C PRO A 241 12.52 24.49 14.30
N GLU A 242 11.28 24.21 13.91
CA GLU A 242 10.82 22.88 13.47
C GLU A 242 11.57 22.35 12.23
N LEU A 243 11.94 21.07 12.27
CA LEU A 243 12.34 20.26 11.11
C LEU A 243 11.81 18.83 11.32
N GLU A 244 11.16 18.23 10.32
CA GLU A 244 10.57 16.89 10.42
C GLU A 244 10.74 16.11 9.11
N VAL A 245 10.86 14.78 9.20
CA VAL A 245 10.78 13.85 8.07
C VAL A 245 9.80 12.72 8.45
N MET A 246 8.77 12.49 7.63
CA MET A 246 7.80 11.41 7.86
C MET A 246 7.66 10.47 6.65
N PRO A 247 7.65 9.13 6.83
CA PRO A 247 7.85 8.41 8.09
C PRO A 247 9.34 8.34 8.48
N GLU A 248 9.59 8.21 9.78
CA GLU A 248 10.95 8.06 10.35
C GLU A 248 11.59 6.69 10.04
N THR A 249 10.80 5.69 9.63
CA THR A 249 11.29 4.36 9.23
C THR A 249 10.55 3.84 8.00
N MET A 250 11.21 3.07 7.14
CA MET A 250 10.58 2.40 6.00
C MET A 250 11.32 1.14 5.53
N ASP A 251 10.61 0.04 5.31
CA ASP A 251 11.20 -1.20 4.77
C ASP A 251 11.70 -1.04 3.33
N ALA A 252 13.00 -1.30 3.12
CA ALA A 252 13.66 -1.16 1.82
C ALA A 252 14.39 -2.46 1.41
N PRO A 253 14.32 -2.89 0.13
CA PRO A 253 14.95 -4.13 -0.28
C PRO A 253 16.46 -3.97 -0.48
N SER A 254 17.22 -5.05 -0.26
CA SER A 254 18.68 -5.10 -0.45
C SER A 254 19.14 -4.84 -1.89
N THR A 255 18.25 -5.02 -2.86
CA THR A 255 18.47 -4.91 -4.31
C THR A 255 18.41 -3.46 -4.84
N GLY A 256 18.06 -2.48 -4.01
CA GLY A 256 18.19 -1.06 -4.35
C GLY A 256 16.99 -0.45 -5.09
N GLU A 257 15.80 -1.05 -4.98
CA GLU A 257 14.54 -0.41 -5.34
C GLU A 257 14.29 0.82 -4.47
N ILE A 258 13.53 1.76 -5.04
CA ILE A 258 13.25 3.06 -4.43
C ILE A 258 11.95 2.99 -3.62
N VAL A 259 12.02 3.49 -2.38
CA VAL A 259 10.92 3.56 -1.43
C VAL A 259 10.64 5.01 -1.02
N GLY A 260 9.42 5.29 -0.58
CA GLY A 260 8.93 6.63 -0.25
C GLY A 260 7.46 6.80 -0.63
N PRO A 261 6.91 8.05 -0.59
CA PRO A 261 7.62 9.28 -0.29
C PRO A 261 7.86 9.48 1.21
N PHE A 262 9.00 10.08 1.53
CA PHE A 262 9.25 10.76 2.79
C PHE A 262 8.86 12.24 2.62
N ARG A 263 8.02 12.78 3.49
CA ARG A 263 7.63 14.20 3.51
C ARG A 263 8.54 14.98 4.44
N VAL A 264 9.00 16.14 4.01
CA VAL A 264 9.74 17.08 4.87
C VAL A 264 8.78 18.15 5.39
N SER A 265 8.73 18.36 6.71
CA SER A 265 7.91 19.37 7.39
C SER A 265 8.78 20.35 8.19
N GLY A 266 8.15 21.38 8.77
CA GLY A 266 8.78 22.33 9.68
C GLY A 266 8.96 23.74 9.10
N THR A 267 9.78 24.54 9.78
CA THR A 267 10.03 25.97 9.50
C THR A 267 11.43 26.26 8.95
N VAL A 268 12.38 25.32 9.06
CA VAL A 268 13.75 25.48 8.52
C VAL A 268 14.07 24.52 7.37
N THR A 269 14.92 24.97 6.44
CA THR A 269 15.51 24.14 5.38
C THR A 269 16.60 23.24 5.97
N GLY A 270 16.56 21.93 5.76
CA GLY A 270 17.62 21.01 6.18
C GLY A 270 18.79 20.89 5.19
N ILE A 271 19.91 20.32 5.64
CA ILE A 271 21.08 19.94 4.82
C ILE A 271 21.20 18.41 4.83
N LEU A 272 21.27 17.79 3.64
CA LEU A 272 21.31 16.33 3.52
C LEU A 272 22.64 15.71 4.00
N ARG A 273 22.50 14.60 4.73
CA ARG A 273 23.51 13.57 5.05
C ARG A 273 22.95 12.20 4.69
N THR A 274 23.77 11.31 4.15
CA THR A 274 23.37 9.93 3.84
C THR A 274 24.30 8.91 4.47
N ASN A 275 23.72 7.86 5.05
CA ASN A 275 24.45 6.70 5.58
C ASN A 275 23.95 5.44 4.88
N GLY A 276 24.73 4.90 3.93
CA GLY A 276 24.41 3.65 3.22
C GLY A 276 23.15 3.67 2.32
N VAL A 277 22.60 4.85 2.03
CA VAL A 277 21.44 5.07 1.16
C VAL A 277 21.72 6.06 0.04
N ALA A 278 20.88 6.09 -0.98
CA ALA A 278 20.83 7.17 -1.97
C ALA A 278 19.43 7.80 -1.95
N VAL A 279 19.36 9.13 -2.02
CA VAL A 279 18.12 9.92 -1.86
C VAL A 279 17.80 10.70 -3.14
N PHE A 280 16.53 10.87 -3.45
CA PHE A 280 16.01 11.44 -4.70
C PHE A 280 14.81 12.37 -4.45
N THR A 281 14.52 13.25 -5.40
CA THR A 281 13.29 14.08 -5.42
C THR A 281 12.19 13.57 -6.34
N ASP A 282 12.35 12.36 -6.92
CA ASP A 282 11.32 11.64 -7.69
C ASP A 282 11.33 10.14 -7.41
N ALA A 283 10.17 9.50 -7.57
CA ALA A 283 9.98 8.07 -7.33
C ALA A 283 10.69 7.16 -8.34
N GLU A 284 11.09 7.70 -9.50
CA GLU A 284 11.79 6.95 -10.56
C GLU A 284 13.31 7.09 -10.49
N GLY A 285 13.84 7.77 -9.46
CA GLY A 285 15.27 7.81 -9.15
C GLY A 285 16.13 8.64 -10.11
N ARG A 286 15.55 9.58 -10.86
CA ARG A 286 16.29 10.34 -11.89
C ARG A 286 17.02 11.56 -11.33
N ASN A 287 16.47 12.17 -10.28
CA ASN A 287 16.99 13.39 -9.66
C ASN A 287 17.56 13.04 -8.28
N ALA A 288 18.77 12.48 -8.29
CA ALA A 288 19.50 12.17 -7.06
C ALA A 288 19.96 13.45 -6.34
N LEU A 289 19.87 13.45 -5.01
CA LEU A 289 20.51 14.42 -4.14
C LEU A 289 21.89 13.90 -3.71
N VAL A 290 22.73 14.83 -3.27
CA VAL A 290 24.07 14.55 -2.72
C VAL A 290 24.18 15.15 -1.33
N ASP A 291 25.09 14.63 -0.50
CA ASP A 291 25.39 15.20 0.81
C ASP A 291 25.78 16.67 0.70
N GLY A 292 25.19 17.50 1.56
CA GLY A 292 25.30 18.96 1.48
C GLY A 292 24.22 19.65 0.65
N ALA A 293 23.33 18.93 -0.04
CA ALA A 293 22.18 19.51 -0.70
C ALA A 293 21.18 20.12 0.32
N GLU A 294 20.64 21.29 0.00
CA GLU A 294 19.57 21.91 0.79
C GLU A 294 18.20 21.29 0.47
N VAL A 295 17.40 21.02 1.49
CA VAL A 295 16.06 20.42 1.37
C VAL A 295 15.05 21.24 2.18
N ALA A 296 14.13 21.91 1.50
CA ALA A 296 13.14 22.78 2.13
C ALA A 296 11.89 22.01 2.61
N PRO A 297 11.17 22.50 3.64
CA PRO A 297 9.85 21.99 4.01
C PRO A 297 8.87 21.96 2.83
N GLY A 298 7.99 20.96 2.81
CA GLY A 298 7.12 20.64 1.68
C GLY A 298 7.78 19.77 0.59
N THR A 299 9.10 19.56 0.64
CA THR A 299 9.77 18.62 -0.27
C THR A 299 9.28 17.19 -0.01
N SER A 300 9.21 16.40 -1.09
CA SER A 300 9.05 14.95 -1.01
C SER A 300 10.34 14.28 -1.47
N LEU A 301 10.86 13.39 -0.64
CA LEU A 301 12.04 12.61 -0.90
C LEU A 301 11.66 11.14 -1.14
N TRP A 302 12.52 10.44 -1.85
CA TRP A 302 12.51 8.98 -1.97
C TRP A 302 13.92 8.46 -1.72
N ALA A 303 14.07 7.23 -1.23
CA ALA A 303 15.36 6.67 -0.89
C ALA A 303 15.49 5.20 -1.34
N ARG A 304 16.72 4.71 -1.43
CA ARG A 304 17.03 3.27 -1.57
C ARG A 304 18.23 2.89 -0.73
N SER A 305 18.35 1.62 -0.38
CA SER A 305 19.62 1.07 0.10
C SER A 305 20.67 1.17 -1.03
N ALA A 306 21.86 1.68 -0.68
CA ALA A 306 23.01 1.81 -1.57
C ALA A 306 24.23 0.99 -1.10
N SER A 307 24.27 0.60 0.18
CA SER A 307 25.28 -0.31 0.74
C SER A 307 24.68 -1.21 1.83
N ALA A 308 25.54 -1.97 2.51
CA ALA A 308 25.23 -2.69 3.76
C ALA A 308 25.72 -1.95 5.02
N THR A 309 25.92 -0.63 4.95
CA THR A 309 26.23 0.20 6.13
C THR A 309 25.02 0.24 7.07
N SER A 310 25.25 0.33 8.38
CA SER A 310 24.19 0.28 9.40
C SER A 310 24.36 1.39 10.44
N PRO A 311 23.28 2.00 10.96
CA PRO A 311 21.91 1.96 10.44
C PRO A 311 21.82 2.67 9.07
N PRO A 312 21.21 2.07 8.03
CA PRO A 312 21.13 2.69 6.72
C PRO A 312 19.99 3.72 6.68
N GLY A 313 20.31 5.00 6.54
CA GLY A 313 19.31 6.08 6.58
C GLY A 313 19.84 7.40 6.06
N PHE A 314 18.99 8.42 6.05
CA PHE A 314 19.39 9.79 5.74
C PHE A 314 18.91 10.77 6.81
N VAL A 315 19.65 11.84 6.99
CA VAL A 315 19.35 12.92 7.96
C VAL A 315 19.37 14.26 7.23
N LEU A 316 18.44 15.12 7.59
CA LEU A 316 18.44 16.54 7.30
C LEU A 316 18.90 17.26 8.57
N GLU A 317 20.08 17.87 8.51
CA GLU A 317 20.67 18.64 9.63
C GLU A 317 20.50 20.14 9.39
N ARG A 318 20.21 20.93 10.43
CA ARG A 318 20.40 22.39 10.38
C ARG A 318 20.97 22.90 11.69
N VAL A 319 22.05 23.69 11.62
CA VAL A 319 22.48 24.53 12.74
C VAL A 319 21.43 25.61 12.96
N SER A 320 20.88 25.66 14.17
CA SER A 320 19.76 26.51 14.55
C SER A 320 20.01 27.15 15.92
N THR A 321 19.47 28.35 16.12
CA THR A 321 19.38 28.96 17.45
C THR A 321 18.25 28.26 18.21
N ILE A 322 18.61 27.49 19.23
CA ILE A 322 17.69 26.87 20.19
C ILE A 322 17.61 27.80 21.41
N LEU A 323 16.41 27.99 21.93
CA LEU A 323 16.10 28.98 22.96
C LEU A 323 16.28 28.40 24.37
N THR A 324 16.38 29.29 25.35
CA THR A 324 16.14 28.92 26.75
C THR A 324 14.76 28.25 26.87
N GLY A 325 14.63 27.26 27.75
CA GLY A 325 13.34 26.58 28.00
C GLY A 325 13.04 25.37 27.11
N THR A 326 13.84 25.14 26.06
CA THR A 326 13.76 23.94 25.21
C THR A 326 14.05 22.68 26.04
N VAL A 327 13.20 21.67 25.95
CA VAL A 327 13.41 20.39 26.65
C VAL A 327 14.26 19.46 25.80
N LEU A 328 15.11 18.66 26.46
CA LEU A 328 15.80 17.53 25.86
C LEU A 328 15.36 16.23 26.53
N LEU A 329 14.97 15.27 25.70
CA LEU A 329 14.41 13.97 26.11
C LEU A 329 15.38 12.84 25.77
N TYR A 330 15.42 11.82 26.61
CA TYR A 330 16.25 10.64 26.40
C TYR A 330 15.85 9.94 25.09
N ASP A 331 16.81 9.72 24.19
CA ASP A 331 16.56 9.18 22.85
C ASP A 331 16.37 7.66 22.81
N GLY A 332 16.68 6.97 23.92
CA GLY A 332 16.57 5.51 24.05
C GLY A 332 17.79 4.72 23.55
N THR A 333 18.90 5.40 23.18
CA THR A 333 20.04 4.75 22.51
C THR A 333 21.10 4.17 23.44
N ASN A 334 21.10 4.49 24.73
CA ASN A 334 22.07 3.98 25.69
C ASN A 334 21.67 2.57 26.17
N PRO A 335 22.39 1.48 25.82
CA PRO A 335 21.87 0.11 25.98
C PRO A 335 21.58 -0.36 27.41
N ASP A 336 22.18 0.29 28.41
CA ASP A 336 22.04 -0.04 29.83
C ASP A 336 20.99 0.83 30.56
N LEU A 337 20.22 1.68 29.85
CA LEU A 337 19.25 2.62 30.42
C LEU A 337 17.89 2.53 29.73
N GLU A 338 16.83 2.20 30.49
CA GLU A 338 15.46 2.20 29.98
C GLU A 338 14.86 3.62 29.90
N GLU A 339 15.24 4.49 30.85
CA GLU A 339 14.83 5.90 30.99
C GLU A 339 16.00 6.71 31.59
N ALA A 340 16.01 8.04 31.44
CA ALA A 340 17.00 8.93 32.02
C ALA A 340 16.42 10.34 32.27
N GLN A 341 17.00 11.12 33.20
CA GLN A 341 16.51 12.46 33.56
C GLN A 341 16.28 13.34 32.34
N LYS A 342 15.09 13.93 32.25
CA LYS A 342 14.76 14.99 31.29
C LYS A 342 15.54 16.25 31.62
N LEU A 343 16.06 16.92 30.59
CA LEU A 343 16.85 18.14 30.73
C LEU A 343 16.11 19.34 30.11
N ILE A 344 16.48 20.56 30.50
CA ILE A 344 15.99 21.80 29.90
C ILE A 344 17.16 22.74 29.60
N LEU A 345 17.14 23.41 28.45
CA LEU A 345 18.22 24.29 28.02
C LEU A 345 18.26 25.56 28.91
N ALA A 346 19.36 25.71 29.63
CA ALA A 346 19.53 26.73 30.67
C ALA A 346 19.84 28.13 30.12
N GLN A 347 20.21 28.22 28.85
CA GLN A 347 20.42 29.45 28.09
C GLN A 347 20.39 29.15 26.59
N GLN A 348 19.99 30.11 25.76
CA GLN A 348 20.05 30.03 24.30
C GLN A 348 21.43 29.50 23.80
N ALA A 349 21.40 28.58 22.84
CA ALA A 349 22.59 27.99 22.22
C ALA A 349 22.39 27.75 20.71
N GLU A 350 23.48 27.74 19.93
CA GLU A 350 23.45 27.25 18.55
C GLU A 350 23.71 25.73 18.53
N LEU A 351 22.65 24.94 18.45
CA LEU A 351 22.69 23.47 18.36
C LEU A 351 22.37 23.00 16.92
N VAL A 352 22.28 21.70 16.71
CA VAL A 352 21.86 21.10 15.43
C VAL A 352 20.50 20.46 15.61
N VAL A 353 19.51 20.88 14.80
CA VAL A 353 18.25 20.14 14.66
C VAL A 353 18.39 19.04 13.61
N ARG A 354 17.83 17.86 13.86
CA ARG A 354 17.88 16.67 13.01
C ARG A 354 16.49 16.09 12.76
N ALA A 355 16.19 15.81 11.51
CA ALA A 355 15.10 14.90 11.16
C ALA A 355 15.50 14.04 9.96
N GLY A 356 15.05 12.79 9.92
CA GLY A 356 15.54 11.83 8.94
C GLY A 356 14.66 10.60 8.83
N ALA A 357 15.15 9.60 8.10
CA ALA A 357 14.53 8.29 8.07
C ALA A 357 15.57 7.16 7.99
N GLU A 358 15.39 6.13 8.81
CA GLU A 358 16.07 4.84 8.66
C GLU A 358 15.33 3.95 7.66
N LEU A 359 16.07 3.13 6.92
CA LEU A 359 15.53 2.10 6.05
C LEU A 359 15.69 0.72 6.70
N ASN A 360 14.58 0.05 7.02
CA ASN A 360 14.63 -1.35 7.49
C ASN A 360 15.06 -2.24 6.32
N ARG A 361 16.37 -2.48 6.19
CA ARG A 361 16.97 -3.16 5.03
C ARG A 361 16.71 -4.67 5.09
N PHE A 362 15.78 -5.18 4.29
CA PHE A 362 15.51 -6.61 4.18
C PHE A 362 16.24 -7.26 2.99
N ALA A 363 16.62 -8.53 3.12
CA ALA A 363 17.21 -9.30 2.02
C ALA A 363 16.14 -9.57 0.95
N ALA A 364 16.48 -9.32 -0.31
CA ALA A 364 15.53 -9.38 -1.44
C ALA A 364 16.17 -9.94 -2.71
N GLY A 365 15.35 -10.42 -3.62
CA GLY A 365 15.71 -10.91 -4.95
C GLY A 365 14.68 -10.52 -6.01
N ALA A 366 14.71 -11.22 -7.13
CA ALA A 366 13.86 -10.95 -8.29
C ALA A 366 13.21 -12.21 -8.89
N LEU A 367 12.20 -11.99 -9.72
CA LEU A 367 11.51 -12.97 -10.55
C LEU A 367 11.51 -12.49 -12.01
N GLU A 368 12.05 -13.28 -12.93
CA GLU A 368 11.86 -13.08 -14.37
C GLU A 368 10.72 -13.97 -14.89
N LEU A 369 9.63 -13.32 -15.32
CA LEU A 369 8.52 -13.96 -16.00
C LEU A 369 8.74 -13.90 -17.52
N THR A 370 9.00 -15.03 -18.17
CA THR A 370 9.08 -15.13 -19.63
C THR A 370 7.77 -15.66 -20.21
N LYS A 371 6.95 -14.77 -20.79
CA LYS A 371 5.71 -15.14 -21.48
C LYS A 371 5.98 -15.45 -22.95
N THR A 372 5.75 -16.68 -23.38
CA THR A 372 5.86 -17.13 -24.77
C THR A 372 4.49 -17.18 -25.43
N ILE A 373 4.39 -16.58 -26.62
CA ILE A 373 3.21 -16.62 -27.50
C ILE A 373 3.55 -17.53 -28.68
N ALA A 374 2.96 -18.73 -28.72
CA ALA A 374 3.23 -19.78 -29.69
C ALA A 374 1.98 -20.17 -30.50
N GLY A 375 2.13 -21.16 -31.38
CA GLY A 375 1.06 -21.69 -32.23
C GLY A 375 0.84 -20.94 -33.55
N ALA A 376 0.17 -21.60 -34.49
CA ALA A 376 -0.02 -21.13 -35.87
C ALA A 376 -0.89 -19.86 -36.01
N ALA A 377 -1.51 -19.40 -34.92
CA ALA A 377 -2.30 -18.16 -34.88
C ALA A 377 -1.80 -17.11 -33.87
N ALA A 378 -0.55 -17.26 -33.38
CA ALA A 378 0.15 -16.24 -32.61
C ALA A 378 0.11 -14.85 -33.29
N GLY A 379 0.01 -13.78 -32.50
CA GLY A 379 -0.16 -12.41 -33.00
C GLY A 379 -1.61 -12.03 -33.31
N LEU A 380 -2.60 -12.89 -33.06
CA LEU A 380 -4.03 -12.63 -33.25
C LEU A 380 -4.85 -12.68 -31.95
N GLN A 381 -4.20 -13.02 -30.83
CA GLN A 381 -4.79 -13.10 -29.51
C GLN A 381 -5.19 -11.73 -28.92
N GLY A 382 -6.03 -11.81 -27.91
CA GLY A 382 -6.50 -10.73 -27.06
C GLY A 382 -5.42 -10.22 -26.10
N ARG A 383 -5.86 -9.52 -25.05
CA ARG A 383 -4.95 -9.01 -24.02
C ARG A 383 -4.71 -10.15 -23.04
N VAL A 384 -3.45 -10.51 -22.84
CA VAL A 384 -3.05 -11.53 -21.86
C VAL A 384 -2.67 -10.85 -20.54
N VAL A 385 -3.03 -11.47 -19.42
CA VAL A 385 -2.78 -10.93 -18.07
C VAL A 385 -2.33 -12.04 -17.12
N VAL A 386 -1.06 -12.00 -16.71
CA VAL A 386 -0.49 -12.89 -15.68
C VAL A 386 -0.44 -12.14 -14.36
N ARG A 387 -0.91 -12.76 -13.28
CA ARG A 387 -0.68 -12.30 -11.90
C ARG A 387 0.47 -13.11 -11.28
N ILE A 388 1.23 -12.45 -10.42
CA ILE A 388 2.22 -13.08 -9.54
C ILE A 388 1.85 -12.67 -8.11
N GLU A 389 1.69 -13.64 -7.21
CA GLU A 389 1.43 -13.43 -5.78
C GLU A 389 2.57 -14.06 -4.97
N CYS A 390 3.36 -13.23 -4.29
CA CYS A 390 4.51 -13.62 -3.48
C CYS A 390 4.20 -13.42 -2.00
N VAL A 391 4.13 -14.51 -1.25
CA VAL A 391 3.92 -14.51 0.21
C VAL A 391 5.29 -14.51 0.91
N ASP A 392 5.49 -13.61 1.89
CA ASP A 392 6.68 -13.61 2.76
C ASP A 392 6.48 -14.60 3.91
N GLU A 393 7.26 -15.69 3.95
CA GLU A 393 7.21 -16.66 5.05
C GLU A 393 7.67 -16.08 6.41
N ALA A 394 8.47 -15.00 6.40
CA ALA A 394 8.80 -14.24 7.61
C ALA A 394 7.68 -13.25 8.01
N GLY A 395 6.73 -13.00 7.12
CA GLY A 395 5.51 -12.23 7.36
C GLY A 395 5.63 -10.72 7.11
N GLY A 396 4.55 -10.14 6.57
CA GLY A 396 4.32 -8.70 6.54
C GLY A 396 4.80 -7.95 5.30
N ARG A 397 5.45 -8.61 4.33
CA ARG A 397 6.00 -7.97 3.11
C ARG A 397 5.48 -8.55 1.78
N ASP A 398 4.34 -9.23 1.82
CA ASP A 398 3.70 -9.84 0.65
C ASP A 398 3.65 -8.89 -0.56
N ARG A 399 3.96 -9.41 -1.75
CA ARG A 399 3.99 -8.64 -3.01
C ARG A 399 3.04 -9.25 -4.03
N SER A 400 2.26 -8.39 -4.70
CA SER A 400 1.40 -8.76 -5.82
C SER A 400 1.79 -7.96 -7.05
N PHE A 401 2.17 -8.65 -8.12
CA PHE A 401 2.51 -8.05 -9.42
C PHE A 401 1.51 -8.47 -10.50
N THR A 402 1.49 -7.75 -11.62
CA THR A 402 0.64 -8.10 -12.77
C THR A 402 1.34 -7.74 -14.08
N ALA A 403 1.66 -8.76 -14.87
CA ALA A 403 2.20 -8.59 -16.22
C ALA A 403 1.03 -8.51 -17.22
N VAL A 404 0.95 -7.41 -17.97
CA VAL A 404 -0.05 -7.22 -19.03
C VAL A 404 0.64 -7.25 -20.39
N PHE A 405 0.25 -8.20 -21.24
CA PHE A 405 0.72 -8.31 -22.61
C PHE A 405 -0.37 -7.82 -23.58
N PRO A 406 -0.04 -6.97 -24.57
CA PRO A 406 -1.03 -6.28 -25.39
C PRO A 406 -1.79 -7.24 -26.32
N ARG A 407 -2.97 -6.81 -26.78
CA ARG A 407 -3.66 -7.47 -27.90
C ARG A 407 -2.71 -7.55 -29.09
N ARG A 408 -2.62 -8.74 -29.71
CA ARG A 408 -1.69 -9.03 -30.82
C ARG A 408 -0.20 -8.83 -30.47
N ALA A 409 0.21 -9.16 -29.24
CA ALA A 409 1.64 -9.35 -28.96
C ALA A 409 2.22 -10.39 -29.94
N SER A 410 3.40 -10.13 -30.50
CA SER A 410 4.01 -10.98 -31.52
C SER A 410 4.28 -12.39 -31.01
N ALA A 411 4.41 -13.35 -31.94
CA ALA A 411 4.93 -14.67 -31.63
C ALA A 411 6.33 -14.58 -31.00
N GLY A 412 6.70 -15.58 -30.19
CA GLY A 412 7.96 -15.61 -29.43
C GLY A 412 7.80 -15.15 -27.98
N SER A 413 8.93 -14.93 -27.32
CA SER A 413 9.03 -14.75 -25.87
C SER A 413 9.15 -13.27 -25.45
N HIS A 414 8.49 -12.92 -24.35
CA HIS A 414 8.36 -11.56 -23.81
C HIS A 414 8.75 -11.55 -22.32
N PRO A 415 10.03 -11.35 -21.97
CA PRO A 415 10.49 -11.35 -20.59
C PRO A 415 10.03 -10.11 -19.81
N ARG A 416 9.79 -10.30 -18.50
CA ARG A 416 9.40 -9.29 -17.51
C ARG A 416 10.01 -9.58 -16.15
N THR A 417 11.01 -8.80 -15.76
CA THR A 417 11.63 -8.88 -14.44
C THR A 417 10.84 -8.08 -13.39
N PHE A 418 10.66 -8.65 -12.20
CA PHE A 418 10.04 -8.05 -11.02
C PHE A 418 11.01 -8.20 -9.84
N SER A 419 11.41 -7.11 -9.20
CA SER A 419 12.46 -7.11 -8.16
C SER A 419 11.97 -6.49 -6.84
N GLY A 420 12.85 -6.45 -5.82
CA GLY A 420 12.49 -6.00 -4.48
C GLY A 420 11.58 -6.98 -3.72
N ILE A 421 11.53 -8.24 -4.14
CA ILE A 421 10.74 -9.30 -3.52
C ILE A 421 11.54 -9.87 -2.32
N PRO A 422 10.96 -10.02 -1.12
CA PRO A 422 11.68 -10.58 0.03
C PRO A 422 12.30 -11.96 -0.28
N ALA A 423 13.53 -12.17 0.17
CA ALA A 423 14.19 -13.46 0.07
C ALA A 423 13.52 -14.46 1.03
N GLY A 424 13.25 -15.66 0.53
CA GLY A 424 12.36 -16.64 1.18
C GLY A 424 10.91 -16.56 0.73
N SER A 425 10.47 -15.50 0.03
CA SER A 425 9.09 -15.44 -0.47
C SER A 425 8.77 -16.55 -1.47
N ALA A 426 7.60 -17.17 -1.30
CA ALA A 426 7.04 -18.12 -2.26
C ALA A 426 6.14 -17.36 -3.26
N CYS A 427 6.61 -17.18 -4.49
CA CYS A 427 5.89 -16.54 -5.59
C CYS A 427 5.13 -17.56 -6.42
N THR A 428 3.80 -17.50 -6.41
CA THR A 428 2.91 -18.29 -7.28
C THR A 428 2.47 -17.46 -8.48
N VAL A 429 2.48 -18.06 -9.66
CA VAL A 429 2.16 -17.42 -10.94
C VAL A 429 0.84 -17.98 -11.48
N THR A 430 -0.02 -17.11 -12.03
CA THR A 430 -1.33 -17.50 -12.55
C THR A 430 -1.76 -16.65 -13.74
N GLU A 431 -2.12 -17.30 -14.84
CA GLU A 431 -2.76 -16.64 -15.99
C GLU A 431 -4.23 -16.31 -15.66
N THR A 432 -4.58 -15.02 -15.67
CA THR A 432 -5.94 -14.54 -15.36
C THR A 432 -6.72 -14.12 -16.61
N ALA A 433 -6.07 -14.08 -17.78
CA ALA A 433 -6.70 -13.91 -19.08
C ALA A 433 -5.80 -14.48 -20.20
N THR A 434 -6.29 -15.52 -20.87
CA THR A 434 -5.63 -16.35 -21.91
C THR A 434 -5.64 -15.75 -23.32
N GLY A 435 -6.07 -14.50 -23.50
CA GLY A 435 -6.16 -13.88 -24.83
C GLY A 435 -7.23 -14.46 -25.79
N ASP A 436 -8.02 -15.45 -25.40
CA ASP A 436 -9.05 -16.05 -26.28
C ASP A 436 -10.01 -15.02 -26.90
N ASN A 437 -10.36 -15.21 -28.17
CA ASN A 437 -11.35 -14.39 -28.88
C ASN A 437 -11.80 -15.04 -30.21
N ALA A 438 -12.86 -14.52 -30.83
CA ALA A 438 -13.44 -14.98 -32.10
C ALA A 438 -12.57 -14.79 -33.38
N LEU A 439 -11.31 -15.24 -33.30
CA LEU A 439 -10.27 -15.43 -34.32
C LEU A 439 -9.30 -16.56 -33.93
N VAL A 440 -9.07 -16.79 -32.62
CA VAL A 440 -8.10 -17.75 -32.07
C VAL A 440 -8.58 -18.38 -30.76
N ASP A 441 -8.29 -19.67 -30.64
CA ASP A 441 -8.47 -20.47 -29.44
C ASP A 441 -7.08 -20.83 -28.89
N ILE A 442 -6.92 -20.78 -27.57
CA ILE A 442 -5.79 -21.43 -26.87
C ILE A 442 -5.91 -22.96 -26.99
N VAL A 443 -4.76 -23.63 -27.12
CA VAL A 443 -4.65 -25.08 -27.30
C VAL A 443 -4.24 -25.72 -25.98
N GLY A 444 -5.24 -26.16 -25.21
CA GLY A 444 -5.06 -26.59 -23.83
C GLY A 444 -5.09 -25.41 -22.85
N ASP A 445 -4.76 -25.68 -21.59
CA ASP A 445 -4.57 -24.64 -20.58
C ASP A 445 -3.17 -23.98 -20.73
N PRO A 446 -2.95 -22.76 -20.22
CA PRO A 446 -1.62 -22.13 -20.21
C PRO A 446 -0.59 -22.98 -19.47
N GLU A 447 0.53 -23.25 -20.12
CA GLU A 447 1.66 -23.99 -19.55
C GLU A 447 2.48 -23.03 -18.68
N ILE A 448 2.63 -23.34 -17.39
CA ILE A 448 3.36 -22.50 -16.42
C ILE A 448 4.42 -23.38 -15.73
N GLU A 449 5.70 -23.08 -15.97
CA GLU A 449 6.81 -23.84 -15.37
C GLU A 449 7.91 -22.89 -14.84
N PRO A 450 8.22 -22.91 -13.52
CA PRO A 450 7.44 -23.50 -12.43
C PRO A 450 6.18 -22.69 -12.07
N VAL A 451 5.13 -23.34 -11.55
CA VAL A 451 3.92 -22.65 -11.04
C VAL A 451 4.19 -21.79 -9.80
N THR A 452 5.10 -22.26 -8.93
CA THR A 452 5.54 -21.57 -7.72
C THR A 452 7.07 -21.64 -7.62
N VAL A 453 7.71 -20.53 -7.27
CA VAL A 453 9.16 -20.44 -7.04
C VAL A 453 9.48 -19.70 -5.74
N THR A 454 10.58 -20.07 -5.09
CA THR A 454 11.11 -19.37 -3.91
C THR A 454 12.17 -18.36 -4.33
N ILE A 455 12.07 -17.11 -3.85
CA ILE A 455 13.03 -16.06 -4.17
C ILE A 455 14.28 -16.17 -3.27
N VAL A 456 15.47 -16.11 -3.87
CA VAL A 456 16.76 -16.13 -3.16
C VAL A 456 17.39 -14.73 -3.18
N ALA A 457 18.14 -14.38 -2.13
CA ALA A 457 18.67 -13.04 -1.93
C ALA A 457 19.72 -12.65 -2.99
N ASN A 458 19.46 -11.56 -3.72
CA ASN A 458 20.24 -11.03 -4.83
C ASN A 458 20.33 -11.96 -6.07
N GLU A 459 19.42 -12.95 -6.16
CA GLU A 459 19.27 -13.83 -7.32
C GLU A 459 17.94 -13.54 -8.05
N THR A 460 17.84 -14.01 -9.30
CA THR A 460 16.61 -13.95 -10.10
C THR A 460 16.08 -15.37 -10.29
N ALA A 461 14.90 -15.66 -9.74
CA ALA A 461 14.16 -16.87 -10.08
C ALA A 461 13.53 -16.71 -11.47
N GLU A 462 13.47 -17.78 -12.25
CA GLU A 462 12.86 -17.78 -13.59
C GLU A 462 11.52 -18.54 -13.58
N VAL A 463 10.50 -17.98 -14.23
CA VAL A 463 9.23 -18.67 -14.54
C VAL A 463 8.89 -18.47 -16.01
N SER A 464 8.67 -19.57 -16.71
CA SER A 464 8.10 -19.58 -18.06
C SER A 464 6.58 -19.67 -18.00
N VAL A 465 5.92 -18.98 -18.93
CA VAL A 465 4.49 -19.14 -19.20
C VAL A 465 4.29 -19.22 -20.72
N THR A 466 3.60 -20.23 -21.23
CA THR A 466 3.41 -20.45 -22.68
C THR A 466 1.94 -20.58 -23.03
N ASP A 467 1.48 -19.76 -23.99
CA ASP A 467 0.23 -20.02 -24.71
C ASP A 467 0.55 -20.59 -26.09
N THR A 468 -0.18 -21.62 -26.52
CA THR A 468 -0.22 -22.04 -27.92
C THR A 468 -1.57 -21.66 -28.53
N TYR A 469 -1.58 -20.81 -29.56
CA TYR A 469 -2.81 -20.35 -30.21
C TYR A 469 -3.05 -21.06 -31.55
N ALA A 470 -4.22 -21.69 -31.67
CA ALA A 470 -4.78 -22.18 -32.93
C ALA A 470 -5.78 -21.17 -33.52
N ARG A 471 -6.19 -21.38 -34.77
CA ARG A 471 -7.33 -20.64 -35.34
C ARG A 471 -8.62 -21.11 -34.71
N ALA A 472 -9.43 -20.17 -34.22
CA ALA A 472 -10.79 -20.48 -33.82
C ALA A 472 -11.59 -20.92 -35.05
N THR A 473 -12.37 -21.99 -34.92
CA THR A 473 -13.11 -22.63 -36.02
C THR A 473 -14.59 -22.79 -35.71
N GLY A 474 -15.37 -23.08 -36.75
CA GLY A 474 -16.75 -23.50 -36.64
C GLY A 474 -17.19 -24.28 -37.89
N ASP A 475 -18.37 -24.88 -37.80
CA ASP A 475 -18.84 -25.83 -38.79
C ASP A 475 -19.90 -25.21 -39.71
N LEU A 476 -20.18 -25.84 -40.85
CA LEU A 476 -21.24 -25.45 -41.78
C LEU A 476 -22.09 -26.64 -42.22
N GLU A 477 -23.38 -26.61 -41.88
CA GLU A 477 -24.42 -27.47 -42.44
C GLU A 477 -25.02 -26.82 -43.70
N VAL A 478 -25.06 -27.57 -44.81
CA VAL A 478 -25.89 -27.24 -45.97
C VAL A 478 -27.14 -28.11 -45.94
N VAL A 479 -28.31 -27.50 -46.13
CA VAL A 479 -29.61 -28.20 -46.11
C VAL A 479 -30.37 -27.90 -47.38
N LYS A 480 -30.69 -28.94 -48.16
CA LYS A 480 -31.62 -28.83 -49.29
C LYS A 480 -33.04 -29.14 -48.82
N LYS A 481 -34.02 -28.37 -49.27
CA LYS A 481 -35.44 -28.60 -49.01
C LYS A 481 -36.18 -28.67 -50.34
N ILE A 482 -36.92 -29.76 -50.56
CA ILE A 482 -37.64 -30.03 -51.81
C ILE A 482 -39.14 -30.01 -51.51
N SER A 483 -39.93 -29.33 -52.34
CA SER A 483 -41.37 -29.14 -52.14
C SER A 483 -42.16 -29.06 -53.46
N GLY A 484 -43.49 -28.98 -53.37
CA GLY A 484 -44.40 -28.83 -54.52
C GLY A 484 -44.81 -30.16 -55.18
N PRO A 485 -45.85 -30.14 -56.04
CA PRO A 485 -46.45 -31.35 -56.63
C PRO A 485 -45.57 -32.05 -57.70
N GLY A 486 -44.42 -31.48 -58.06
CA GLY A 486 -43.38 -32.12 -58.86
C GLY A 486 -42.27 -32.81 -58.05
N ALA A 487 -42.23 -32.64 -56.72
CA ALA A 487 -41.18 -33.25 -55.90
C ALA A 487 -41.18 -34.78 -55.99
N GLY A 488 -39.99 -35.39 -56.02
CA GLY A 488 -39.81 -36.82 -56.29
C GLY A 488 -39.79 -37.18 -57.78
N ARG A 489 -39.77 -36.19 -58.69
CA ARG A 489 -39.64 -36.39 -60.14
C ARG A 489 -38.52 -35.58 -60.80
N GLN A 490 -37.90 -34.67 -60.07
CA GLN A 490 -36.77 -33.88 -60.55
C GLN A 490 -35.53 -34.76 -60.81
N GLY A 491 -34.68 -34.34 -61.73
CA GLY A 491 -33.34 -34.90 -61.98
C GLY A 491 -32.39 -34.67 -60.80
N ALA A 492 -31.10 -34.94 -61.02
CA ALA A 492 -30.08 -34.64 -60.01
C ALA A 492 -30.03 -33.13 -59.74
N ILE A 493 -29.78 -32.77 -58.48
CA ILE A 493 -29.53 -31.39 -58.06
C ILE A 493 -28.10 -31.31 -57.57
N VAL A 494 -27.36 -30.29 -58.02
CA VAL A 494 -25.95 -30.09 -57.62
C VAL A 494 -25.79 -28.75 -56.93
N LEU A 495 -25.32 -28.80 -55.68
CA LEU A 495 -25.00 -27.63 -54.85
C LEU A 495 -23.49 -27.46 -54.76
N ALA A 496 -22.97 -26.34 -55.24
CA ALA A 496 -21.58 -25.92 -55.04
C ALA A 496 -21.49 -24.96 -53.86
N LEU A 497 -20.81 -25.39 -52.79
CA LEU A 497 -20.39 -24.57 -51.67
C LEU A 497 -19.04 -23.93 -52.00
N ASP A 498 -19.00 -22.59 -52.08
CA ASP A 498 -17.76 -21.83 -52.11
C ASP A 498 -17.50 -21.24 -50.71
N CYS A 499 -16.26 -21.30 -50.22
CA CYS A 499 -15.78 -20.63 -49.01
C CYS A 499 -14.56 -19.75 -49.33
N THR A 500 -14.39 -18.61 -48.65
CA THR A 500 -13.22 -17.73 -48.84
C THR A 500 -11.95 -18.22 -48.14
N ALA A 501 -11.87 -19.51 -47.81
CA ALA A 501 -10.71 -20.15 -47.21
C ALA A 501 -10.49 -21.48 -47.94
N ASP A 502 -9.25 -21.71 -48.37
CA ASP A 502 -8.90 -22.81 -49.25
C ASP A 502 -9.15 -24.18 -48.59
N GLY A 503 -9.53 -25.18 -49.39
CA GLY A 503 -9.79 -26.54 -48.92
C GLY A 503 -11.17 -26.78 -48.29
N PHE A 504 -12.03 -25.76 -48.18
CA PHE A 504 -13.39 -25.88 -47.61
C PHE A 504 -14.52 -25.91 -48.65
N ASP A 505 -14.24 -25.67 -49.93
CA ASP A 505 -15.20 -25.80 -51.03
C ASP A 505 -15.71 -27.24 -51.18
N ARG A 506 -17.01 -27.44 -51.43
CA ARG A 506 -17.63 -28.77 -51.57
C ARG A 506 -18.70 -28.79 -52.65
N THR A 507 -18.85 -29.94 -53.29
CA THR A 507 -19.99 -30.24 -54.18
C THR A 507 -20.88 -31.28 -53.50
N PHE A 508 -22.18 -30.98 -53.38
CA PHE A 508 -23.18 -31.91 -52.86
C PHE A 508 -24.20 -32.24 -53.95
N THR A 509 -24.32 -33.53 -54.28
CA THR A 509 -25.29 -34.02 -55.27
C THR A 509 -26.47 -34.68 -54.57
N ILE A 510 -27.66 -34.12 -54.73
CA ILE A 510 -28.91 -34.72 -54.27
C ILE A 510 -29.47 -35.58 -55.43
N PRO A 511 -29.73 -36.89 -55.22
CA PRO A 511 -30.15 -37.78 -56.30
C PRO A 511 -31.44 -37.37 -57.02
N ALA A 512 -31.56 -37.78 -58.29
CA ALA A 512 -32.81 -37.72 -59.03
C ALA A 512 -33.91 -38.51 -58.30
N GLY A 513 -35.15 -38.03 -58.38
CA GLY A 513 -36.29 -38.66 -57.71
C GLY A 513 -36.35 -38.47 -56.19
N THR A 514 -35.43 -37.70 -55.58
CA THR A 514 -35.46 -37.44 -54.12
C THR A 514 -36.81 -36.83 -53.70
N PRO A 515 -37.51 -37.38 -52.69
CA PRO A 515 -38.86 -36.95 -52.32
C PRO A 515 -38.90 -35.56 -51.66
N ALA A 516 -40.12 -35.00 -51.56
CA ALA A 516 -40.35 -33.78 -50.77
C ALA A 516 -39.89 -33.96 -49.31
N GLY A 517 -39.22 -32.97 -48.75
CA GLY A 517 -38.64 -33.06 -47.41
C GLY A 517 -37.43 -32.16 -47.17
N ILE A 518 -36.72 -32.44 -46.07
CA ILE A 518 -35.51 -31.74 -45.64
C ILE A 518 -34.34 -32.72 -45.71
N HIS A 519 -33.33 -32.39 -46.52
CA HIS A 519 -32.21 -33.24 -46.88
C HIS A 519 -30.90 -32.57 -46.44
N ARG A 520 -30.40 -32.96 -45.27
CA ARG A 520 -29.15 -32.45 -44.69
C ARG A 520 -27.95 -33.04 -45.44
N GLN A 521 -27.00 -32.19 -45.82
CA GLN A 521 -25.76 -32.61 -46.46
C GLN A 521 -24.67 -32.83 -45.38
N PRO A 522 -23.57 -33.56 -45.69
CA PRO A 522 -22.45 -33.71 -44.76
C PRO A 522 -21.94 -32.37 -44.25
N VAL A 523 -21.80 -32.26 -42.93
CA VAL A 523 -21.32 -31.03 -42.27
C VAL A 523 -19.86 -30.79 -42.64
N VAL A 524 -19.54 -29.57 -43.07
CA VAL A 524 -18.17 -29.13 -43.34
C VAL A 524 -17.60 -28.59 -42.04
N THR A 525 -16.74 -29.36 -41.39
CA THR A 525 -16.22 -29.05 -40.05
C THR A 525 -14.93 -28.23 -40.08
N GLY A 526 -14.62 -27.56 -38.97
CA GLY A 526 -13.31 -26.95 -38.74
C GLY A 526 -12.96 -25.76 -39.65
N ILE A 527 -13.97 -25.08 -40.21
CA ILE A 527 -13.75 -23.91 -41.07
C ILE A 527 -13.25 -22.75 -40.20
N PRO A 528 -12.18 -22.02 -40.59
CA PRO A 528 -11.69 -20.87 -39.83
C PRO A 528 -12.76 -19.79 -39.63
N THR A 529 -12.83 -19.24 -38.42
CA THR A 529 -13.72 -18.13 -38.09
C THR A 529 -13.55 -16.94 -39.02
N ARG A 530 -14.67 -16.29 -39.33
CA ARG A 530 -14.80 -15.18 -40.31
C ARG A 530 -14.53 -15.54 -41.77
N THR A 531 -14.32 -16.83 -42.10
CA THR A 531 -14.50 -17.31 -43.47
C THR A 531 -15.92 -17.00 -43.93
N ARG A 532 -16.08 -16.48 -45.14
CA ARG A 532 -17.40 -16.31 -45.76
C ARG A 532 -17.66 -17.46 -46.69
N CYS A 533 -18.79 -18.15 -46.50
CA CYS A 533 -19.21 -19.25 -47.36
C CYS A 533 -20.58 -18.95 -48.00
N ARG A 534 -20.79 -19.41 -49.24
CA ARG A 534 -22.05 -19.31 -49.98
C ARG A 534 -22.33 -20.62 -50.71
N VAL A 535 -23.60 -20.96 -50.86
CA VAL A 535 -24.01 -22.06 -51.75
C VAL A 535 -24.55 -21.47 -53.04
N ARG A 536 -24.20 -22.08 -54.17
CA ARG A 536 -24.85 -21.93 -55.47
C ARG A 536 -25.45 -23.26 -55.87
N GLU A 537 -26.57 -23.19 -56.57
CA GLU A 537 -27.13 -24.34 -57.25
C GLU A 537 -26.70 -24.28 -58.71
N THR A 538 -26.00 -25.32 -59.17
CA THR A 538 -25.44 -25.40 -60.53
C THR A 538 -26.26 -26.29 -61.44
N GLU A 539 -26.96 -27.28 -60.88
CA GLU A 539 -27.99 -28.07 -61.56
C GLU A 539 -29.26 -28.05 -60.72
N THR A 540 -30.38 -27.63 -61.30
CA THR A 540 -31.66 -27.40 -60.58
C THR A 540 -32.63 -28.57 -60.66
N GLY A 541 -32.21 -29.74 -61.12
CA GLY A 541 -33.07 -30.92 -61.30
C GLY A 541 -34.21 -30.78 -62.32
N GLU A 542 -34.30 -29.69 -63.08
CA GLU A 542 -35.33 -29.57 -64.13
C GLU A 542 -35.15 -30.63 -65.23
N ASN A 543 -36.26 -31.21 -65.68
CA ASN A 543 -36.27 -32.25 -66.71
C ASN A 543 -37.57 -32.20 -67.54
N ALA A 544 -37.90 -33.27 -68.26
CA ALA A 544 -39.10 -33.34 -69.09
C ALA A 544 -40.41 -33.46 -68.29
N ASP A 545 -40.37 -33.93 -67.04
CA ASP A 545 -41.54 -34.12 -66.18
C ASP A 545 -41.83 -32.93 -65.27
N VAL A 546 -40.81 -32.16 -64.87
CA VAL A 546 -40.94 -31.06 -63.90
C VAL A 546 -40.10 -29.82 -64.20
N GLU A 547 -40.59 -28.68 -63.70
CA GLU A 547 -39.93 -27.38 -63.72
C GLU A 547 -39.92 -26.72 -62.33
N SER A 548 -38.96 -25.82 -62.10
CA SER A 548 -38.79 -25.13 -60.82
C SER A 548 -39.64 -23.86 -60.77
N VAL A 549 -40.31 -23.62 -59.63
CA VAL A 549 -41.18 -22.46 -59.43
C VAL A 549 -40.33 -21.23 -59.08
N GLY A 550 -39.64 -20.71 -60.08
CA GLY A 550 -38.67 -19.64 -59.94
C GLY A 550 -37.31 -20.13 -59.43
N ARG A 551 -36.42 -19.19 -59.07
CA ARG A 551 -35.04 -19.51 -58.67
C ARG A 551 -34.97 -20.10 -57.25
N PRO A 552 -34.07 -21.06 -56.97
CA PRO A 552 -33.83 -21.61 -55.64
C PRO A 552 -33.67 -20.53 -54.55
N ARG A 553 -34.33 -20.73 -53.41
CA ARG A 553 -34.33 -19.78 -52.28
C ARG A 553 -33.20 -20.12 -51.32
N ILE A 554 -32.07 -19.42 -51.46
CA ILE A 554 -30.87 -19.64 -50.64
C ILE A 554 -30.82 -18.64 -49.47
N HIS A 555 -30.94 -19.16 -48.25
CA HIS A 555 -31.04 -18.37 -47.01
C HIS A 555 -30.14 -18.92 -45.88
N PRO A 556 -29.18 -18.13 -45.36
CA PRO A 556 -28.69 -16.86 -45.91
C PRO A 556 -27.92 -17.09 -47.24
N ARG A 557 -27.84 -16.07 -48.10
CA ARG A 557 -27.08 -16.14 -49.37
C ARG A 557 -25.57 -16.30 -49.18
N THR A 558 -25.06 -15.77 -48.06
CA THR A 558 -23.68 -15.92 -47.59
C THR A 558 -23.74 -16.00 -46.08
N VAL A 559 -22.98 -16.90 -45.47
CA VAL A 559 -22.76 -16.98 -44.03
C VAL A 559 -21.32 -16.61 -43.71
N GLU A 560 -21.09 -15.95 -42.58
CA GLU A 560 -19.75 -15.74 -42.03
C GLU A 560 -19.59 -16.70 -40.83
N ILE A 561 -18.58 -17.56 -40.89
CA ILE A 561 -18.39 -18.66 -39.94
C ILE A 561 -18.10 -18.12 -38.55
N ARG A 562 -18.96 -18.49 -37.60
CA ARG A 562 -18.80 -18.22 -36.16
C ARG A 562 -18.15 -19.38 -35.45
N GLU A 563 -17.49 -19.05 -34.35
CA GLU A 563 -16.79 -19.96 -33.43
C GLU A 563 -17.74 -21.00 -32.81
N LYS A 564 -17.24 -22.24 -32.61
CA LYS A 564 -17.83 -23.29 -31.75
C LYS A 564 -19.35 -23.50 -31.95
N GLY A 565 -19.78 -23.52 -33.21
CA GLY A 565 -21.17 -23.81 -33.56
C GLY A 565 -21.38 -24.11 -35.04
N THR A 566 -22.45 -24.84 -35.34
CA THR A 566 -22.82 -25.18 -36.72
C THR A 566 -23.58 -24.01 -37.36
N ASN A 567 -22.88 -23.29 -38.22
CA ASN A 567 -23.46 -22.32 -39.15
C ASN A 567 -24.33 -23.09 -40.17
N ARG A 568 -25.35 -22.45 -40.77
CA ARG A 568 -26.27 -23.15 -41.67
C ARG A 568 -26.68 -22.33 -42.88
N ILE A 569 -26.70 -22.96 -44.05
CA ILE A 569 -27.33 -22.44 -45.27
C ILE A 569 -28.45 -23.41 -45.69
N VAL A 570 -29.66 -22.87 -45.88
CA VAL A 570 -30.81 -23.61 -46.42
C VAL A 570 -31.02 -23.20 -47.87
N VAL A 571 -31.23 -24.18 -48.74
CA VAL A 571 -31.60 -24.04 -50.15
C VAL A 571 -33.00 -24.64 -50.31
N GLU A 572 -34.01 -23.84 -50.64
CA GLU A 572 -35.38 -24.33 -50.86
C GLU A 572 -35.81 -24.27 -52.33
N ASP A 573 -36.37 -25.39 -52.80
CA ASP A 573 -37.01 -25.51 -54.11
C ASP A 573 -38.49 -25.87 -53.99
N ARG A 574 -39.25 -25.48 -55.01
CA ARG A 574 -40.60 -25.97 -55.27
C ARG A 574 -40.67 -26.39 -56.74
N TYR A 575 -41.09 -27.63 -56.99
CA TYR A 575 -41.30 -28.16 -58.33
C TYR A 575 -42.79 -28.29 -58.66
N VAL A 576 -43.14 -28.03 -59.91
CA VAL A 576 -44.44 -28.37 -60.50
C VAL A 576 -44.23 -29.30 -61.69
N LYS A 577 -45.28 -30.03 -62.09
CA LYS A 577 -45.25 -30.89 -63.27
C LYS A 577 -45.28 -30.00 -64.52
N ARG A 578 -44.49 -30.32 -65.55
CA ARG A 578 -44.67 -29.70 -66.86
C ARG A 578 -45.94 -30.24 -67.50
N HIS A 579 -46.82 -29.35 -67.94
CA HIS A 579 -47.93 -29.72 -68.82
C HIS A 579 -47.37 -29.95 -70.23
N ARG A 580 -47.81 -31.02 -70.92
CA ARG A 580 -47.27 -31.37 -72.24
C ARG A 580 -47.81 -30.51 -73.38
N ASP A 581 -48.90 -29.80 -73.14
CA ASP A 581 -49.60 -28.95 -74.10
C ASP A 581 -49.70 -27.53 -73.56
N GLY A 582 -49.59 -26.53 -74.43
CA GLY A 582 -49.20 -25.14 -74.10
C GLY A 582 -50.23 -24.26 -73.38
N HIS A 583 -51.19 -24.82 -72.64
CA HIS A 583 -52.15 -24.07 -71.83
C HIS A 583 -51.72 -24.00 -70.36
N ARG A 584 -51.68 -22.77 -69.81
CA ARG A 584 -51.67 -22.56 -68.36
C ARG A 584 -53.10 -22.61 -67.85
N ASP A 585 -53.44 -23.67 -67.13
CA ASP A 585 -54.64 -23.69 -66.30
C ASP A 585 -54.50 -22.62 -65.22
N HIS A 586 -55.41 -21.64 -65.23
CA HIS A 586 -55.20 -20.36 -64.56
C HIS A 586 -55.85 -20.26 -63.17
N GLU A 587 -56.25 -21.41 -62.60
CA GLU A 587 -56.96 -21.56 -61.33
C GLU A 587 -56.18 -22.46 -60.36
N ASP A 588 -55.39 -21.83 -59.47
CA ASP A 588 -55.04 -22.34 -58.11
C ASP A 588 -54.05 -21.39 -57.38
N ASP A 589 -53.21 -20.64 -58.11
CA ASP A 589 -52.09 -19.83 -57.56
C ASP A 589 -52.50 -18.58 -56.73
N TRP A 590 -53.76 -18.47 -56.32
CA TRP A 590 -54.28 -17.30 -55.58
C TRP A 590 -54.28 -17.48 -54.05
N PHE A 591 -54.56 -18.68 -53.53
CA PHE A 591 -54.74 -18.88 -52.08
C PHE A 591 -53.44 -19.17 -51.30
N ASP A 592 -52.45 -19.86 -51.90
CA ASP A 592 -51.25 -20.35 -51.18
C ASP A 592 -50.27 -19.22 -50.79
N ARG A 593 -50.37 -18.04 -51.43
CA ARG A 593 -49.44 -16.92 -51.23
C ARG A 593 -49.54 -16.21 -49.86
N LEU A 594 -50.62 -16.42 -49.11
CA LEU A 594 -50.82 -15.80 -47.78
C LEU A 594 -50.45 -16.71 -46.60
N ALA A 595 -50.16 -17.99 -46.83
CA ALA A 595 -49.80 -18.94 -45.78
C ALA A 595 -48.31 -18.88 -45.38
N PHE A 596 -47.42 -18.48 -46.30
CA PHE A 596 -45.97 -18.60 -46.13
C PHE A 596 -45.32 -17.61 -45.15
N ASP A 597 -45.94 -16.46 -44.90
CA ASP A 597 -45.27 -15.32 -44.24
C ASP A 597 -45.40 -15.31 -42.70
N ARG A 598 -45.74 -16.46 -42.08
CA ARG A 598 -46.18 -16.49 -40.67
C ARG A 598 -45.72 -17.68 -39.81
N PHE A 599 -44.56 -18.29 -40.09
CA PHE A 599 -44.04 -19.37 -39.22
C PHE A 599 -42.52 -19.38 -38.97
N VAL A 600 -41.95 -18.23 -38.57
CA VAL A 600 -40.60 -18.16 -37.98
C VAL A 600 -40.58 -17.16 -36.79
N PHE A 601 -41.03 -17.59 -35.59
CA PHE A 601 -40.55 -17.10 -34.28
C PHE A 601 -41.22 -17.87 -33.11
N GLY A 602 -40.40 -18.42 -32.20
CA GLY A 602 -40.84 -19.17 -31.01
C GLY A 602 -41.20 -20.65 -31.30
N HIS A 603 -40.95 -21.62 -30.42
CA HIS A 603 -40.16 -21.70 -29.17
C HIS A 603 -39.01 -22.74 -29.38
N ARG A 604 -37.89 -22.77 -28.64
CA ARG A 604 -37.66 -22.88 -27.17
C ARG A 604 -38.24 -24.17 -26.58
N ASP A 605 -37.37 -24.94 -25.94
CA ASP A 605 -37.56 -26.35 -25.59
C ASP A 605 -38.39 -26.56 -24.32
N SER A 606 -39.15 -27.65 -24.26
CA SER A 606 -39.65 -28.32 -23.03
C SER A 606 -40.23 -29.68 -23.41
N ASP A 607 -40.10 -30.66 -22.52
CA ASP A 607 -40.13 -32.08 -22.88
C ASP A 607 -41.38 -32.85 -22.40
N HIS A 608 -41.70 -33.95 -23.10
CA HIS A 608 -42.44 -35.16 -22.68
C HIS A 608 -43.80 -35.07 -21.91
N GLY A 609 -44.80 -35.88 -22.34
CA GLY A 609 -45.99 -36.18 -21.52
C GLY A 609 -47.19 -36.83 -22.23
N HIS A 610 -47.21 -38.16 -22.40
CA HIS A 610 -48.39 -38.88 -22.94
C HIS A 610 -49.53 -39.06 -21.91
N ARG A 611 -50.81 -38.91 -22.33
CA ARG A 611 -51.82 -40.00 -22.50
C ARG A 611 -53.28 -39.49 -22.52
N GLY A 612 -54.10 -40.07 -23.42
CA GLY A 612 -55.43 -40.61 -23.06
C GLY A 612 -56.70 -39.73 -23.10
N GLY A 613 -57.57 -39.99 -24.10
CA GLY A 613 -58.93 -40.50 -23.83
C GLY A 613 -60.12 -39.55 -23.56
N HIS A 614 -61.09 -39.58 -24.48
CA HIS A 614 -62.55 -39.43 -24.29
C HIS A 614 -63.17 -38.24 -23.51
N GLN A 615 -63.75 -37.32 -24.29
CA GLN A 615 -65.20 -36.99 -24.30
C GLN A 615 -66.04 -36.87 -23.00
N HIS A 616 -66.68 -35.69 -22.92
CA HIS A 616 -68.13 -35.44 -22.74
C HIS A 616 -68.73 -34.89 -21.42
N VAL A 617 -69.60 -33.88 -21.63
CA VAL A 617 -70.77 -33.42 -20.82
C VAL A 617 -70.56 -32.45 -19.64
N ARG A 618 -70.72 -31.16 -19.99
CA ARG A 618 -71.58 -30.11 -19.37
C ARG A 618 -71.56 -29.79 -17.85
N HIS A 619 -71.54 -28.46 -17.63
CA HIS A 619 -72.49 -27.61 -16.89
C HIS A 619 -72.06 -26.89 -15.58
N LYS A 620 -72.35 -25.58 -15.62
CA LYS A 620 -72.76 -24.63 -14.55
C LYS A 620 -71.69 -23.88 -13.73
N HIS A 621 -71.98 -22.57 -13.64
CA HIS A 621 -71.69 -21.50 -12.67
C HIS A 621 -70.54 -21.63 -11.64
N GLY A 622 -69.80 -20.55 -11.34
CA GLY A 622 -69.90 -19.19 -11.88
C GLY A 622 -69.16 -18.13 -11.03
N GLU A 623 -69.39 -16.85 -11.36
CA GLU A 623 -69.18 -15.65 -10.51
C GLU A 623 -67.72 -15.29 -10.14
N HIS A 624 -67.19 -14.18 -10.68
CA HIS A 624 -67.12 -12.81 -10.10
C HIS A 624 -65.81 -12.55 -9.29
N CYS A 625 -65.14 -11.39 -9.36
CA CYS A 625 -65.28 -10.26 -10.29
C CYS A 625 -64.06 -9.30 -10.27
N GLY A 626 -63.79 -8.66 -11.42
CA GLY A 626 -63.08 -7.36 -11.51
C GLY A 626 -61.54 -7.38 -11.46
N HIS A 627 -60.84 -6.33 -11.96
CA HIS A 627 -61.33 -5.17 -12.72
C HIS A 627 -60.19 -4.48 -13.52
N LYS A 628 -60.44 -4.18 -14.82
CA LYS A 628 -60.18 -2.92 -15.58
C LYS A 628 -58.94 -2.04 -15.23
N ASN A 629 -58.21 -1.37 -16.16
CA ASN A 629 -58.41 -1.13 -17.61
C ASN A 629 -57.17 -0.49 -18.31
N PHE A 630 -57.11 -0.60 -19.66
CA PHE A 630 -56.87 0.44 -20.70
C PHE A 630 -56.43 1.88 -20.27
N ARG A 631 -55.61 2.68 -20.99
CA ARG A 631 -55.40 2.99 -22.45
C ARG A 631 -53.94 3.49 -22.72
N ARG A 632 -53.50 4.03 -23.89
CA ARG A 632 -53.49 3.66 -25.35
C ARG A 632 -52.95 4.86 -26.20
N HIS A 633 -52.40 4.64 -27.42
CA HIS A 633 -51.93 5.62 -28.46
C HIS A 633 -50.54 6.27 -28.24
N GLY A 634 -49.72 6.63 -29.26
CA GLY A 634 -49.58 6.05 -30.63
C GLY A 634 -49.79 6.96 -31.86
N HIS A 635 -48.70 7.40 -32.53
CA HIS A 635 -48.55 7.95 -33.91
C HIS A 635 -47.05 7.89 -34.33
N ARG A 636 -46.51 8.10 -35.56
CA ARG A 636 -46.87 7.91 -37.00
C ARG A 636 -46.39 9.07 -37.92
N GLY A 637 -45.34 8.85 -38.73
CA GLY A 637 -44.78 9.71 -39.81
C GLY A 637 -43.23 9.56 -39.86
N HIS A 638 -42.50 9.20 -40.93
CA HIS A 638 -42.46 9.63 -42.37
C HIS A 638 -42.21 11.14 -42.52
N HIS A 639 -41.27 11.68 -43.33
CA HIS A 639 -40.29 11.17 -44.34
C HIS A 639 -39.28 12.34 -44.69
N ARG A 640 -38.20 12.31 -45.53
CA ARG A 640 -37.59 11.35 -46.51
C ARG A 640 -36.04 11.61 -46.73
N PHE A 641 -35.50 11.34 -47.94
CA PHE A 641 -34.09 11.43 -48.41
C PHE A 641 -33.45 12.84 -48.55
N GLY A 642 -32.11 12.91 -48.53
CA GLY A 642 -31.28 14.03 -49.08
C GLY A 642 -29.77 13.71 -49.11
N ARG A 643 -29.06 13.91 -50.25
CA ARG A 643 -27.68 13.41 -50.51
C ARG A 643 -26.52 14.32 -50.03
N HIS A 644 -25.35 13.71 -49.84
CA HIS A 644 -24.01 14.33 -49.75
C HIS A 644 -23.60 15.10 -51.03
N PRO A 645 -22.61 16.03 -50.92
CA PRO A 645 -21.27 15.76 -51.48
C PRO A 645 -20.10 15.96 -50.48
N ARG A 646 -18.85 16.03 -50.98
CA ARG A 646 -17.56 16.14 -50.25
C ARG A 646 -16.74 17.37 -50.73
N PHE A 647 -15.49 17.49 -50.25
CA PHE A 647 -14.44 18.51 -50.48
C PHE A 647 -14.53 19.77 -49.57
N GLY A 648 -13.42 20.35 -49.08
CA GLY A 648 -12.02 19.88 -49.16
C GLY A 648 -10.98 20.79 -48.48
N GLU A 649 -9.85 20.19 -48.07
CA GLU A 649 -8.49 20.72 -47.87
C GLU A 649 -8.15 22.14 -47.30
N ARG A 650 -7.28 22.14 -46.26
CA ARG A 650 -6.20 23.14 -45.92
C ARG A 650 -6.68 24.55 -45.48
N THR A 651 -5.88 25.43 -44.85
CA THR A 651 -4.42 25.46 -44.55
C THR A 651 -4.12 26.13 -43.18
N ARG A 652 -2.84 26.09 -42.74
CA ARG A 652 -2.29 26.75 -41.53
C ARG A 652 -2.22 28.28 -41.65
N PHE A 653 -2.34 29.02 -40.53
CA PHE A 653 -1.28 29.88 -39.90
C PHE A 653 -1.89 30.93 -38.94
N GLY A 654 -1.08 31.49 -38.03
CA GLY A 654 -1.39 32.78 -37.36
C GLY A 654 -1.18 32.84 -35.85
N ALA A 655 0.06 32.84 -35.38
CA ALA A 655 0.37 33.26 -34.00
C ALA A 655 0.49 34.79 -33.92
N ARG A 656 -0.11 35.41 -32.90
CA ARG A 656 0.27 36.74 -32.39
C ARG A 656 0.26 36.74 -30.86
N ARG A 657 0.96 37.71 -30.29
CA ARG A 657 1.37 37.80 -28.89
C ARG A 657 1.20 39.25 -28.43
N GLU A 658 1.01 39.46 -27.12
CA GLU A 658 1.24 40.75 -26.41
C GLU A 658 0.21 41.88 -26.70
N ARG A 659 -0.09 42.84 -25.80
CA ARG A 659 0.22 43.05 -24.36
C ARG A 659 -0.72 44.13 -23.75
N PHE A 660 -0.95 44.10 -22.42
CA PHE A 660 -1.42 45.23 -21.55
C PHE A 660 -2.82 45.87 -21.83
N ALA A 661 -3.53 46.54 -20.91
CA ALA A 661 -3.46 46.64 -19.43
C ALA A 661 -4.83 47.12 -18.82
N HIS A 662 -4.98 46.96 -17.50
CA HIS A 662 -5.96 47.56 -16.55
C HIS A 662 -7.14 48.42 -17.03
N ARG A 663 -8.34 48.10 -16.52
CA ARG A 663 -9.07 49.02 -15.61
C ARG A 663 -10.07 48.31 -14.69
N ASP A 664 -10.49 49.01 -13.63
CA ASP A 664 -11.07 48.45 -12.42
C ASP A 664 -12.59 48.62 -12.25
N HIS A 665 -13.12 47.75 -11.37
CA HIS A 665 -14.13 48.03 -10.34
C HIS A 665 -15.66 47.97 -10.61
N ARG A 666 -16.32 47.28 -9.65
CA ARG A 666 -17.73 47.41 -9.17
C ARG A 666 -18.85 46.81 -10.05
N ARG A 667 -19.92 46.20 -9.47
CA ARG A 667 -20.12 45.55 -8.15
C ARG A 667 -21.46 44.76 -8.18
N PHE A 668 -21.66 43.89 -7.18
CA PHE A 668 -22.87 43.08 -6.88
C PHE A 668 -23.17 41.90 -7.84
N GLY A 669 -23.55 40.71 -7.35
CA GLY A 669 -23.46 40.21 -5.97
C GLY A 669 -24.43 39.06 -5.62
N ARG A 670 -24.24 38.46 -4.43
CA ARG A 670 -25.12 37.47 -3.75
C ARG A 670 -25.22 36.10 -4.48
N HIS A 671 -25.43 34.95 -3.82
CA HIS A 671 -25.77 34.63 -2.42
C HIS A 671 -25.51 33.12 -2.14
N LEU A 672 -25.16 32.72 -0.90
CA LEU A 672 -25.42 31.37 -0.30
C LEU A 672 -24.74 30.14 -0.97
N ARG A 673 -24.71 28.91 -0.40
CA ARG A 673 -24.45 28.40 0.97
C ARG A 673 -23.96 26.93 0.88
N TYR A 674 -23.26 26.49 1.93
CA TYR A 674 -23.17 25.14 2.56
C TYR A 674 -23.68 23.84 1.85
N GLU A 675 -22.95 22.75 2.16
CA GLU A 675 -23.30 21.32 2.00
C GLU A 675 -23.37 20.75 0.57
N ARG A 676 -23.02 19.48 0.32
CA ARG A 676 -22.66 18.37 1.25
C ARG A 676 -21.24 17.86 1.02
#